data_AF-A0A4T0PUR1-F1
#
_entry.id   AF-A0A4T0PUR1-F1
#
_cell.length_a   1.000
_cell.length_b   1.000
_cell.length_c   1.000
_cell.angle_alpha   90.00
_cell.angle_beta   90.00
_cell.angle_gamma   90.00
#
_symmetry.space_group_name_H-M   'P 1'
#
loop_
_entity.id
_entity.type
_entity.pdbx_description
1 polymer ?
#
loop_
_entity_poly.entity_id
_entity_poly.type
_entity_poly.pdbx_seq_one_letter_code
_entity_poly.pdbx_strand_id
1 'polypeptide(L)'
;MSDEKDYKNGPISSTLVRDVEEVGEKDVFAVNSSSENVTNFRTTGWIRASVVMTKTQIGLGVLSIPAAMQTLGAAVGLVVLFGLGIITAWSNHASGKFKMAHPSVHSTPDTALVIFGKGAFGQVAFTIVSICYFLFMTLISASSMLSLSIAFNTLGEGMRICTVAYVGIAAASIFVIATMRKLDHISWVGWIAMFCIVVSVMIVVIATAQAGPAKGNEAEVFDKKLAAGPAEGFASSMNAVVNILFAFAGTPSYPAIYSEMRDPERDYYKAVHVQQVFTLIFYFITGVILWYYGGQYITSPALGTAGAIFQKISYGIAIPALLVSGLLYAHFASKQVFVRLMRGSKHLVEPTIIHWTVWLTTVACVVVFCFIVANAIPFFDSLLGLVGSLFASLFCVGLPAMMWLDVNRHNLKTDTSLWFRSKVVWAGFLIILGAFLCIAGAYGTIVGIKTEFDTGAYFLINYGSRLRNNQSNRSTSTALERAFIQRENCHCFHEVGFPAKILYPIINIYRSRLERYNDEQRAASGYENLTYQDIIDQIKSKSMEDPGRLIFIKDMAAYLVKPELMDKADVINPTILSDDQLKEFRYAFLVRSPRKAITSYYRATIDNDCGDFGEFDPSEAGFKELHAMMKYIRKLNPDDGIALIDSDDLVNNPGKTLQLLCDKVGIPFEDNMLSWESKRIEEFDKWKGFHEDAQNSTGFKAVKREKIDLPDFVEEAIKDNEETYNQLLKYALK
;
A
#
# COMPACT_ATOMS: atom_id res chain seq x y z
N MET A 1 -39.42 61.15 -0.82
CA MET A 1 -40.41 60.16 -1.28
C MET A 1 -40.28 60.11 -2.79
N SER A 2 -40.06 58.91 -3.35
CA SER A 2 -40.21 58.50 -4.76
C SER A 2 -39.44 59.28 -5.85
N ASP A 3 -38.34 58.70 -6.36
CA ASP A 3 -38.34 57.93 -7.63
C ASP A 3 -37.07 58.09 -8.50
N GLU A 4 -36.66 56.92 -8.98
CA GLU A 4 -35.52 56.57 -9.83
C GLU A 4 -36.09 56.15 -11.20
N LYS A 5 -35.58 56.71 -12.32
CA LYS A 5 -35.25 56.00 -13.59
C LYS A 5 -34.97 56.91 -14.79
N ASP A 6 -34.24 56.28 -15.71
CA ASP A 6 -33.98 56.60 -17.12
C ASP A 6 -32.82 57.54 -17.47
N TYR A 7 -31.69 56.94 -17.83
CA TYR A 7 -30.87 57.42 -18.95
C TYR A 7 -29.96 56.30 -19.51
N LYS A 8 -30.23 55.89 -20.77
CA LYS A 8 -29.28 55.65 -21.89
C LYS A 8 -29.52 54.35 -22.68
N ASN A 9 -30.14 54.53 -23.85
CA ASN A 9 -29.97 53.73 -25.06
C ASN A 9 -29.20 54.57 -26.09
N GLY A 10 -28.14 54.01 -26.70
CA GLY A 10 -27.38 54.61 -27.81
C GLY A 10 -26.07 53.85 -28.07
N PRO A 11 -25.71 53.53 -29.33
CA PRO A 11 -24.89 52.36 -29.68
C PRO A 11 -23.38 52.65 -29.61
N ILE A 12 -22.59 51.68 -29.16
CA ILE A 12 -21.13 51.73 -29.30
C ILE A 12 -20.73 50.93 -30.53
N SER A 13 -20.13 51.68 -31.46
CA SER A 13 -19.68 51.31 -32.79
C SER A 13 -18.71 50.12 -32.81
N SER A 14 -18.99 49.23 -33.76
CA SER A 14 -18.13 48.19 -34.33
C SER A 14 -16.81 48.74 -34.88
N THR A 15 -15.67 48.09 -34.61
CA THR A 15 -14.61 47.84 -35.61
C THR A 15 -13.62 46.78 -35.12
N LEU A 16 -13.14 45.95 -36.05
CA LEU A 16 -12.21 44.80 -35.91
C LEU A 16 -12.87 43.45 -35.57
N VAL A 17 -14.00 43.18 -36.22
CA VAL A 17 -14.25 41.84 -36.77
C VAL A 17 -13.28 41.69 -37.94
N ARG A 18 -12.33 40.77 -37.80
CA ARG A 18 -11.45 40.38 -38.89
C ARG A 18 -12.22 39.34 -39.71
N ASP A 19 -12.51 39.67 -40.96
CA ASP A 19 -13.11 38.79 -41.94
C ASP A 19 -12.34 37.46 -41.98
N VAL A 20 -13.05 36.38 -41.66
CA VAL A 20 -12.68 35.01 -42.02
C VAL A 20 -13.84 34.49 -42.85
N GLU A 21 -13.82 34.85 -44.13
CA GLU A 21 -14.46 34.04 -45.16
C GLU A 21 -13.61 32.78 -45.39
N GLU A 22 -14.34 31.68 -45.62
CA GLU A 22 -13.92 30.36 -46.12
C GLU A 22 -13.51 29.25 -45.12
N VAL A 23 -14.37 28.22 -45.18
CA VAL A 23 -14.29 26.83 -44.69
C VAL A 23 -14.64 26.60 -43.21
N GLY A 24 -15.88 26.17 -43.01
CA GLY A 24 -16.49 25.91 -41.72
C GLY A 24 -15.77 24.85 -40.87
N GLU A 25 -15.34 25.27 -39.69
CA GLU A 25 -15.07 24.41 -38.53
C GLU A 25 -16.13 24.79 -37.45
N LYS A 26 -17.41 24.53 -37.76
CA LYS A 26 -18.49 24.60 -36.77
C LYS A 26 -18.26 23.48 -35.75
N ASP A 27 -18.46 23.80 -34.47
CA ASP A 27 -18.55 22.86 -33.35
C ASP A 27 -19.25 21.56 -33.82
N VAL A 28 -18.65 20.39 -33.57
CA VAL A 28 -19.12 19.09 -34.10
C VAL A 28 -20.55 18.78 -33.64
N PHE A 29 -21.03 19.49 -32.60
CA PHE A 29 -22.39 19.43 -32.10
C PHE A 29 -23.29 20.60 -32.53
N ALA A 30 -22.76 21.63 -33.19
CA ALA A 30 -23.51 22.72 -33.82
C ALA A 30 -23.88 22.38 -35.27
N VAL A 31 -24.69 21.33 -35.45
CA VAL A 31 -25.40 21.12 -36.71
C VAL A 31 -26.61 22.05 -36.73
N ASN A 32 -26.83 22.68 -37.89
CA ASN A 32 -27.84 23.70 -38.16
C ASN A 32 -29.15 23.52 -37.39
N SER A 33 -29.60 24.62 -36.78
CA SER A 33 -30.80 24.81 -35.97
C SER A 33 -32.13 24.65 -36.72
N SER A 34 -32.23 23.69 -37.64
CA SER A 34 -33.39 23.53 -38.54
C SER A 34 -33.90 22.09 -38.69
N SER A 35 -33.53 21.15 -37.80
CA SER A 35 -34.21 19.86 -37.67
C SER A 35 -34.79 19.69 -36.26
N GLU A 36 -36.07 19.31 -36.17
CA GLU A 36 -36.87 19.23 -34.93
C GLU A 36 -36.39 18.18 -33.90
N ASN A 37 -35.24 17.53 -34.13
CA ASN A 37 -34.68 16.49 -33.26
C ASN A 37 -33.21 16.72 -32.87
N VAL A 38 -32.69 17.96 -32.92
CA VAL A 38 -31.33 18.25 -32.44
C VAL A 38 -31.33 18.41 -30.92
N THR A 39 -30.78 17.42 -30.21
CA THR A 39 -30.54 17.51 -28.76
C THR A 39 -29.55 18.63 -28.46
N ASN A 40 -29.99 19.66 -27.72
CA ASN A 40 -29.09 20.69 -27.20
C ASN A 40 -28.19 20.10 -26.11
N PHE A 41 -26.87 20.09 -26.35
CA PHE A 41 -25.87 19.54 -25.41
C PHE A 41 -25.39 20.58 -24.37
N ARG A 42 -25.68 21.87 -24.55
CA ARG A 42 -25.31 22.95 -23.60
C ARG A 42 -26.37 23.11 -22.52
N THR A 43 -26.47 22.14 -21.61
CA THR A 43 -27.51 22.12 -20.58
C THR A 43 -26.99 22.45 -19.19
N THR A 44 -25.67 22.53 -18.99
CA THR A 44 -25.04 22.59 -17.66
C THR A 44 -24.84 24.02 -17.17
N GLY A 45 -25.43 24.37 -16.03
CA GLY A 45 -25.17 25.64 -15.34
C GLY A 45 -23.89 25.62 -14.50
N TRP A 46 -23.40 26.79 -14.09
CA TRP A 46 -22.11 26.94 -13.39
C TRP A 46 -21.97 26.13 -12.10
N ILE A 47 -23.05 26.00 -11.32
CA ILE A 47 -23.05 25.21 -10.08
C ILE A 47 -22.85 23.72 -10.40
N ARG A 48 -23.59 23.21 -11.40
CA ARG A 48 -23.47 21.81 -11.83
C ARG A 48 -22.08 21.54 -12.39
N ALA A 49 -21.54 22.46 -13.20
CA ALA A 49 -20.18 22.38 -13.71
C ALA A 49 -19.15 22.35 -12.57
N SER A 50 -19.29 23.23 -11.56
CA SER A 50 -18.41 23.24 -10.38
C SER A 50 -18.41 21.90 -9.65
N VAL A 51 -19.58 21.27 -9.44
CA VAL A 51 -19.65 19.97 -8.77
C VAL A 51 -19.02 18.86 -9.59
N VAL A 52 -19.24 18.84 -10.90
CA VAL A 52 -18.59 17.86 -11.78
C VAL A 52 -17.08 18.06 -11.77
N MET A 53 -16.60 19.31 -11.88
CA MET A 53 -15.16 19.64 -11.76
C MET A 53 -14.58 19.22 -10.41
N THR A 54 -15.27 19.52 -9.30
CA THR A 54 -14.88 19.06 -7.96
C THR A 54 -14.81 17.54 -7.90
N LYS A 55 -15.79 16.82 -8.46
CA LYS A 55 -15.78 15.36 -8.47
C LYS A 55 -14.64 14.75 -9.31
N THR A 56 -14.20 15.45 -10.35
CA THR A 56 -13.02 15.04 -11.14
C THR A 56 -11.69 15.27 -10.42
N GLN A 57 -11.66 16.01 -9.30
CA GLN A 57 -10.48 16.14 -8.44
C GLN A 57 -10.63 15.30 -7.16
N ILE A 58 -11.75 15.47 -6.46
CA ILE A 58 -12.08 14.79 -5.21
C ILE A 58 -12.63 13.39 -5.53
N GLY A 59 -11.73 12.42 -5.44
CA GLY A 59 -12.04 11.00 -5.55
C GLY A 59 -10.92 10.19 -4.92
N LEU A 60 -10.01 9.72 -5.74
CA LEU A 60 -8.91 8.86 -5.28
C LEU A 60 -7.78 9.68 -4.64
N GLY A 61 -7.43 10.84 -5.21
CA GLY A 61 -6.23 11.56 -4.78
C GLY A 61 -6.30 12.13 -3.37
N VAL A 62 -7.49 12.49 -2.85
CA VAL A 62 -7.62 12.92 -1.44
C VAL A 62 -7.24 11.80 -0.46
N LEU A 63 -7.37 10.55 -0.87
CA LEU A 63 -7.10 9.39 -0.03
C LEU A 63 -5.61 9.11 0.13
N SER A 64 -4.72 9.68 -0.69
CA SER A 64 -3.26 9.53 -0.56
C SER A 64 -2.58 10.76 0.09
N ILE A 65 -3.28 11.88 0.24
CA ILE A 65 -2.69 13.11 0.82
C ILE A 65 -2.16 12.91 2.24
N PRO A 66 -2.89 12.26 3.18
CA PRO A 66 -2.36 12.05 4.53
C PRO A 66 -1.06 11.24 4.55
N ALA A 67 -0.98 10.17 3.76
CA ALA A 67 0.22 9.35 3.64
C ALA A 67 1.37 10.15 3.00
N ALA A 68 1.10 10.93 1.94
CA ALA A 68 2.10 11.81 1.34
C ALA A 68 2.63 12.87 2.32
N MET A 69 1.79 13.41 3.21
CA MET A 69 2.21 14.32 4.28
C MET A 69 3.04 13.63 5.35
N GLN A 70 2.79 12.37 5.65
CA GLN A 70 3.61 11.57 6.55
C GLN A 70 5.01 11.35 5.98
N THR A 71 5.13 10.98 4.69
CA THR A 71 6.41 10.78 4.01
C THR A 71 7.23 12.06 3.90
N LEU A 72 6.61 13.17 3.50
CA LEU A 72 7.30 14.45 3.32
C LEU A 72 7.57 15.20 4.63
N GLY A 73 6.84 14.86 5.70
CA GLY A 73 6.68 15.69 6.88
C GLY A 73 5.66 16.82 6.64
N ALA A 74 4.94 17.26 7.69
CA ALA A 74 3.84 18.21 7.54
C ALA A 74 4.25 19.55 6.93
N ALA A 75 5.41 20.10 7.31
CA ALA A 75 5.84 21.41 6.81
C ALA A 75 6.07 21.39 5.29
N VAL A 76 6.87 20.43 4.82
CA VAL A 76 7.17 20.27 3.38
C VAL A 76 5.91 19.82 2.64
N GLY A 77 5.15 18.87 3.19
CA GLY A 77 3.89 18.40 2.61
C GLY A 77 2.89 19.52 2.39
N LEU A 78 2.74 20.45 3.34
CA LEU A 78 1.86 21.62 3.20
C LEU A 78 2.37 22.61 2.14
N VAL A 79 3.68 22.89 2.10
CA VAL A 79 4.26 23.74 1.07
C VAL A 79 4.01 23.15 -0.32
N VAL A 80 4.19 21.84 -0.48
CA VAL A 80 3.91 21.13 -1.73
C VAL A 80 2.41 21.16 -2.05
N LEU A 81 1.53 20.90 -1.08
CA LEU A 81 0.07 20.93 -1.26
C LEU A 81 -0.43 22.29 -1.76
N PHE A 82 -0.04 23.38 -1.08
CA PHE A 82 -0.43 24.73 -1.48
C PHE A 82 0.26 25.17 -2.78
N GLY A 83 1.54 24.84 -2.95
CA GLY A 83 2.30 25.16 -4.17
C GLY A 83 1.69 24.53 -5.41
N LEU A 84 1.42 23.22 -5.37
CA LEU A 84 0.75 22.49 -6.45
C LEU A 84 -0.70 22.94 -6.61
N GLY A 85 -1.40 23.28 -5.52
CA GLY A 85 -2.73 23.87 -5.56
C GLY A 85 -2.78 25.21 -6.32
N ILE A 86 -1.78 26.08 -6.14
CA ILE A 86 -1.65 27.36 -6.87
C ILE A 86 -1.28 27.12 -8.33
N ILE A 87 -0.32 26.22 -8.59
CA ILE A 87 0.11 25.87 -9.95
C ILE A 87 -1.08 25.33 -10.75
N THR A 88 -1.84 24.39 -10.19
CA THR A 88 -3.00 23.81 -10.88
C THR A 88 -4.16 24.79 -10.99
N ALA A 89 -4.34 25.70 -10.04
CA ALA A 89 -5.30 26.81 -10.19
C ALA A 89 -4.96 27.70 -11.38
N TRP A 90 -3.67 28.04 -11.55
CA TRP A 90 -3.19 28.80 -12.70
C TRP A 90 -3.36 28.01 -14.00
N SER A 91 -3.03 26.71 -14.00
CA SER A 91 -3.22 25.83 -15.15
C SER A 91 -4.68 25.74 -15.58
N ASN A 92 -5.61 25.57 -14.64
CA ASN A 92 -7.05 25.53 -14.91
C ASN A 92 -7.55 26.84 -15.53
N HIS A 93 -7.00 27.98 -15.08
CA HIS A 93 -7.30 29.28 -15.65
C HIS A 93 -6.71 29.43 -17.07
N ALA A 94 -5.47 28.99 -17.30
CA ALA A 94 -4.81 29.01 -18.60
C ALA A 94 -5.56 28.15 -19.63
N SER A 95 -5.98 26.93 -19.26
CA SER A 95 -6.77 26.06 -20.12
C SER A 95 -8.12 26.68 -20.49
N GLY A 96 -8.77 27.42 -19.57
CA GLY A 96 -9.98 28.17 -19.87
C GLY A 96 -9.77 29.27 -20.91
N LYS A 97 -8.69 30.05 -20.79
CA LYS A 97 -8.33 31.07 -21.78
C LYS A 97 -8.04 30.47 -23.15
N PHE A 98 -7.31 29.37 -23.19
CA PHE A 98 -7.01 28.66 -24.43
C PHE A 98 -8.28 28.14 -25.10
N LYS A 99 -9.20 27.54 -24.34
CA LYS A 99 -10.48 27.06 -24.88
C LYS A 99 -11.37 28.19 -25.40
N MET A 100 -11.36 29.36 -24.78
CA MET A 100 -12.05 30.55 -25.31
C MET A 100 -11.40 31.07 -26.60
N ALA A 101 -10.07 31.08 -26.67
CA ALA A 101 -9.35 31.51 -27.87
C ALA A 101 -9.51 30.51 -29.03
N HIS A 102 -9.69 29.22 -28.73
CA HIS A 102 -9.85 28.15 -29.70
C HIS A 102 -11.10 27.31 -29.43
N PRO A 103 -12.31 27.81 -29.77
CA PRO A 103 -13.57 27.12 -29.50
C PRO A 103 -13.67 25.71 -30.13
N SER A 104 -12.95 25.46 -31.22
CA SER A 104 -12.93 24.17 -31.94
C SER A 104 -12.30 23.01 -31.15
N VAL A 105 -11.55 23.30 -30.08
CA VAL A 105 -10.87 22.28 -29.25
C VAL A 105 -11.89 21.58 -28.33
N HIS A 106 -12.39 20.41 -28.70
CA HIS A 106 -13.40 19.71 -27.90
C HIS A 106 -12.78 18.86 -26.78
N SER A 107 -11.63 18.25 -27.04
CA SER A 107 -10.92 17.38 -26.11
C SER A 107 -9.49 17.85 -25.90
N THR A 108 -8.87 17.47 -24.78
CA THR A 108 -7.46 17.83 -24.51
C THR A 108 -6.50 17.40 -25.62
N PRO A 109 -6.64 16.23 -26.27
CA PRO A 109 -5.78 15.90 -27.41
C PRO A 109 -5.86 16.90 -28.58
N ASP A 110 -7.01 17.52 -28.82
CA ASP A 110 -7.18 18.48 -29.93
C ASP A 110 -6.30 19.73 -29.74
N THR A 111 -5.87 20.02 -28.51
CA THR A 111 -4.99 21.16 -28.21
C THR A 111 -3.63 21.00 -28.89
N ALA A 112 -3.18 19.77 -29.13
CA ALA A 112 -1.90 19.50 -29.78
C ALA A 112 -1.88 19.96 -31.24
N LEU A 113 -2.99 19.80 -31.97
CA LEU A 113 -3.11 20.26 -33.36
C LEU A 113 -3.10 21.79 -33.49
N VAL A 114 -3.56 22.49 -32.45
CA VAL A 114 -3.54 23.95 -32.40
C VAL A 114 -2.13 24.45 -32.08
N ILE A 115 -1.52 23.94 -31.02
CA ILE A 115 -0.20 24.39 -30.54
C ILE A 115 0.92 24.06 -31.54
N PHE A 116 0.90 22.84 -32.10
CA PHE A 116 1.96 22.35 -32.99
C PHE A 116 1.62 22.45 -34.48
N GLY A 117 0.42 22.96 -34.80
CA GLY A 117 -0.09 23.14 -36.17
C GLY A 117 -0.65 21.87 -36.81
N LYS A 118 -1.33 22.00 -37.96
CA LYS A 118 -1.96 20.87 -38.68
C LYS A 118 -0.98 20.05 -39.55
N GLY A 119 0.31 20.36 -39.53
CA GLY A 119 1.35 19.68 -40.31
C GLY A 119 1.74 18.30 -39.74
N ALA A 120 2.69 17.62 -40.38
CA ALA A 120 3.14 16.28 -39.97
C ALA A 120 3.56 16.22 -38.50
N PHE A 121 4.29 17.23 -38.01
CA PHE A 121 4.72 17.31 -36.62
C PHE A 121 3.53 17.40 -35.63
N GLY A 122 2.52 18.21 -35.93
CA GLY A 122 1.35 18.32 -35.07
C GLY A 122 0.44 17.10 -35.10
N GLN A 123 0.39 16.36 -36.21
CA GLN A 123 -0.29 15.05 -36.25
C GLN A 123 0.39 14.01 -35.36
N VAL A 124 1.74 14.00 -35.34
CA VAL A 124 2.51 13.16 -34.42
C VAL A 124 2.24 13.56 -32.97
N ALA A 125 2.31 14.87 -32.66
CA ALA A 125 2.02 15.38 -31.33
C ALA A 125 0.58 15.06 -30.89
N PHE A 126 -0.40 15.23 -31.78
CA PHE A 126 -1.79 14.83 -31.56
C PHE A 126 -1.92 13.35 -31.21
N THR A 127 -1.21 12.48 -31.93
CA THR A 127 -1.24 11.04 -31.67
C THR A 127 -0.63 10.71 -30.30
N ILE A 128 0.51 11.30 -29.95
CA ILE A 128 1.16 11.10 -28.65
C ILE A 128 0.26 11.58 -27.51
N VAL A 129 -0.22 12.83 -27.59
CA VAL A 129 -1.11 13.41 -26.56
C VAL A 129 -2.41 12.61 -26.46
N SER A 130 -2.91 12.07 -27.57
CA SER A 130 -4.07 11.18 -27.59
C SER A 130 -3.84 9.88 -26.84
N ILE A 131 -2.70 9.23 -27.05
CA ILE A 131 -2.31 8.01 -26.34
C ILE A 131 -2.12 8.30 -24.86
N CYS A 132 -1.40 9.38 -24.52
CA CYS A 132 -1.21 9.81 -23.14
C CYS A 132 -2.55 10.10 -22.45
N TYR A 133 -3.50 10.73 -23.13
CA TYR A 133 -4.82 11.02 -22.57
C TYR A 133 -5.62 9.73 -22.36
N PHE A 134 -5.57 8.80 -23.30
CA PHE A 134 -6.21 7.49 -23.17
C PHE A 134 -5.64 6.71 -21.98
N LEU A 135 -4.31 6.64 -21.86
CA LEU A 135 -3.63 5.99 -20.74
C LEU A 135 -3.96 6.68 -19.42
N PHE A 136 -3.95 8.01 -19.36
CA PHE A 136 -4.33 8.76 -18.18
C PHE A 136 -5.74 8.39 -17.69
N MET A 137 -6.74 8.42 -18.58
CA MET A 137 -8.12 8.09 -18.21
C MET A 137 -8.29 6.62 -17.80
N THR A 138 -7.67 5.69 -18.53
CA THR A 138 -7.76 4.26 -18.20
C THR A 138 -7.05 3.91 -16.89
N LEU A 139 -5.89 4.50 -16.61
CA LEU A 139 -5.18 4.26 -15.35
C LEU A 139 -5.93 4.84 -14.15
N ILE A 140 -6.57 6.00 -14.26
CA ILE A 140 -7.45 6.51 -13.17
C ILE A 140 -8.63 5.57 -12.92
N SER A 141 -9.20 5.03 -14.00
CA SER A 141 -10.27 4.03 -13.89
C SER A 141 -9.75 2.74 -13.24
N ALA A 142 -8.54 2.29 -13.56
CA ALA A 142 -7.89 1.16 -12.90
C ALA A 142 -7.65 1.43 -11.40
N SER A 143 -7.20 2.63 -11.03
CA SER A 143 -7.07 3.04 -9.64
C SER A 143 -8.42 3.05 -8.91
N SER A 144 -9.50 3.42 -9.60
CA SER A 144 -10.86 3.36 -9.04
C SER A 144 -11.31 1.91 -8.81
N MET A 145 -10.98 1.00 -9.74
CA MET A 145 -11.22 -0.45 -9.58
C MET A 145 -10.46 -1.02 -8.39
N LEU A 146 -9.20 -0.62 -8.22
CA LEU A 146 -8.38 -1.01 -7.07
C LEU A 146 -8.97 -0.48 -5.76
N SER A 147 -9.41 0.77 -5.70
CA SER A 147 -10.07 1.30 -4.49
C SER A 147 -11.39 0.61 -4.18
N LEU A 148 -12.18 0.24 -5.20
CA LEU A 148 -13.39 -0.55 -5.01
C LEU A 148 -13.09 -1.95 -4.49
N SER A 149 -12.02 -2.60 -4.98
CA SER A 149 -11.64 -3.91 -4.45
C SER A 149 -11.20 -3.83 -2.99
N ILE A 150 -10.52 -2.76 -2.57
CA ILE A 150 -10.18 -2.49 -1.17
C ILE A 150 -11.47 -2.28 -0.34
N ALA A 151 -12.44 -1.53 -0.88
CA ALA A 151 -13.73 -1.32 -0.23
C ALA A 151 -14.51 -2.64 -0.05
N PHE A 152 -14.58 -3.45 -1.11
CA PHE A 152 -15.25 -4.75 -1.08
C PHE A 152 -14.55 -5.74 -0.16
N ASN A 153 -13.22 -5.78 -0.15
CA ASN A 153 -12.45 -6.59 0.80
C ASN A 153 -12.78 -6.20 2.25
N THR A 154 -12.84 -4.90 2.53
CA THR A 154 -13.13 -4.39 3.89
C THR A 154 -14.57 -4.68 4.34
N LEU A 155 -15.55 -4.60 3.43
CA LEU A 155 -16.96 -4.86 3.74
C LEU A 155 -17.29 -6.35 3.75
N GLY A 156 -16.66 -7.12 2.87
CA GLY A 156 -16.81 -8.55 2.70
C GLY A 156 -16.03 -9.38 3.71
N GLU A 157 -15.69 -8.78 4.83
CA GLU A 157 -14.93 -9.32 5.95
C GLU A 157 -15.59 -10.59 6.53
N GLY A 158 -15.34 -11.75 5.91
CA GLY A 158 -15.96 -13.05 6.23
C GLY A 158 -16.29 -13.91 4.99
N MET A 159 -16.32 -13.32 3.80
CA MET A 159 -16.48 -14.03 2.53
C MET A 159 -15.12 -14.51 2.00
N ARG A 160 -15.03 -15.79 1.60
CA ARG A 160 -13.81 -16.43 1.07
C ARG A 160 -13.62 -16.13 -0.43
N ILE A 161 -13.42 -14.86 -0.77
CA ILE A 161 -13.21 -14.40 -2.16
C ILE A 161 -11.82 -13.75 -2.24
N CYS A 162 -11.02 -14.11 -3.25
CA CYS A 162 -9.69 -13.52 -3.43
C CYS A 162 -9.77 -12.08 -3.94
N THR A 163 -8.73 -11.26 -3.69
CA THR A 163 -8.68 -9.85 -4.12
C THR A 163 -8.88 -9.68 -5.62
N VAL A 164 -8.34 -10.58 -6.43
CA VAL A 164 -8.53 -10.59 -7.90
C VAL A 164 -10.02 -10.68 -8.26
N ALA A 165 -10.78 -11.51 -7.55
CA ALA A 165 -12.22 -11.61 -7.76
C ALA A 165 -12.97 -10.36 -7.31
N TYR A 166 -12.54 -9.67 -6.25
CA TYR A 166 -13.09 -8.35 -5.88
C TYR A 166 -12.80 -7.27 -6.93
N VAL A 167 -11.59 -7.26 -7.52
CA VAL A 167 -11.27 -6.39 -8.67
C VAL A 167 -12.17 -6.76 -9.86
N GLY A 168 -12.47 -8.05 -10.06
CA GLY A 168 -13.39 -8.53 -11.08
C GLY A 168 -14.83 -8.02 -10.87
N ILE A 169 -15.32 -8.04 -9.63
CA ILE A 169 -16.64 -7.48 -9.26
C ILE A 169 -16.67 -5.97 -9.52
N ALA A 170 -15.59 -5.26 -9.16
CA ALA A 170 -15.45 -3.83 -9.45
C ALA A 170 -15.47 -3.54 -10.95
N ALA A 171 -14.73 -4.33 -11.74
CA ALA A 171 -14.68 -4.22 -13.20
C ALA A 171 -16.04 -4.49 -13.84
N ALA A 172 -16.75 -5.55 -13.42
CA ALA A 172 -18.11 -5.85 -13.90
C ALA A 172 -19.10 -4.72 -13.56
N SER A 173 -19.02 -4.17 -12.35
CA SER A 173 -19.87 -3.06 -11.92
C SER A 173 -19.60 -1.79 -12.75
N ILE A 174 -18.33 -1.45 -12.98
CA ILE A 174 -17.94 -0.31 -13.81
C ILE A 174 -18.35 -0.54 -15.27
N PHE A 175 -18.19 -1.74 -15.82
CA PHE A 175 -18.62 -2.06 -17.18
C PHE A 175 -20.11 -1.75 -17.39
N VAL A 176 -20.97 -2.27 -16.52
CA VAL A 176 -22.43 -2.07 -16.63
C VAL A 176 -22.78 -0.58 -16.64
N ILE A 177 -22.23 0.19 -15.70
CA ILE A 177 -22.57 1.59 -15.56
C ILE A 177 -21.92 2.44 -16.67
N ALA A 178 -20.72 2.07 -17.13
CA ALA A 178 -19.99 2.77 -18.21
C ALA A 178 -20.64 2.65 -19.59
N THR A 179 -21.52 1.66 -19.79
CA THR A 179 -22.33 1.57 -21.01
C THR A 179 -23.29 2.75 -21.20
N MET A 180 -23.60 3.51 -20.15
CA MET A 180 -24.49 4.68 -20.24
C MET A 180 -23.92 5.75 -21.17
N ARG A 181 -24.63 6.07 -22.26
CA ARG A 181 -24.12 6.98 -23.31
C ARG A 181 -24.25 8.48 -23.00
N LYS A 182 -25.21 8.89 -22.17
CA LYS A 182 -25.55 10.31 -21.97
C LYS A 182 -24.94 10.84 -20.68
N LEU A 183 -24.12 11.88 -20.80
CA LEU A 183 -23.55 12.64 -19.68
C LEU A 183 -24.62 13.39 -18.86
N ASP A 184 -25.79 13.67 -19.44
CA ASP A 184 -26.88 14.36 -18.74
C ASP A 184 -27.36 13.59 -17.50
N HIS A 185 -27.47 12.26 -17.59
CA HIS A 185 -27.79 11.41 -16.43
C HIS A 185 -26.61 11.25 -15.46
N ILE A 186 -25.37 11.43 -15.94
CA ILE A 186 -24.15 11.34 -15.13
C ILE A 186 -24.01 12.59 -14.24
N SER A 187 -24.56 13.74 -14.65
CA SER A 187 -24.48 14.99 -13.87
C SER A 187 -25.16 14.93 -12.50
N TRP A 188 -26.34 14.29 -12.38
CA TRP A 188 -26.98 14.04 -11.07
C TRP A 188 -26.14 13.04 -10.27
N VAL A 189 -25.76 11.93 -10.89
CA VAL A 189 -24.96 10.88 -10.24
C VAL A 189 -23.66 11.46 -9.66
N GLY A 190 -23.07 12.48 -10.30
CA GLY A 190 -21.94 13.26 -9.79
C GLY A 190 -22.19 13.94 -8.43
N TRP A 191 -23.41 14.44 -8.16
CA TRP A 191 -23.76 15.02 -6.86
C TRP A 191 -23.77 13.97 -5.74
N ILE A 192 -24.41 12.82 -6.00
CA ILE A 192 -24.46 11.72 -5.04
C ILE A 192 -23.04 11.25 -4.75
N ALA A 193 -22.24 11.04 -5.81
CA ALA A 193 -20.84 10.64 -5.69
C ALA A 193 -19.98 11.65 -4.92
N MET A 194 -20.16 12.95 -5.16
CA MET A 194 -19.44 14.00 -4.44
C MET A 194 -19.81 13.99 -2.95
N PHE A 195 -21.11 13.96 -2.64
CA PHE A 195 -21.58 13.91 -1.27
C PHE A 195 -21.07 12.66 -0.53
N CYS A 196 -21.16 11.49 -1.16
CA CYS A 196 -20.66 10.23 -0.62
C CYS A 196 -19.16 10.28 -0.26
N ILE A 197 -18.29 10.78 -1.14
CA ILE A 197 -16.85 10.81 -0.84
C ILE A 197 -16.51 11.83 0.24
N VAL A 198 -17.13 13.02 0.21
CA VAL A 198 -16.89 14.05 1.23
C VAL A 198 -17.33 13.55 2.61
N VAL A 199 -18.53 12.98 2.71
CA VAL A 199 -19.05 12.42 3.97
C VAL A 199 -18.18 11.26 4.45
N SER A 200 -17.82 10.34 3.56
CA SER A 200 -16.98 9.18 3.91
C SER A 200 -15.63 9.59 4.49
N VAL A 201 -14.94 10.53 3.84
CA VAL A 201 -13.65 11.05 4.30
C VAL A 201 -13.83 11.83 5.62
N MET A 202 -14.86 12.67 5.75
CA MET A 202 -15.12 13.39 6.99
C MET A 202 -15.41 12.47 8.17
N ILE A 203 -16.08 11.33 7.96
CA ILE A 203 -16.27 10.31 9.02
C ILE A 203 -14.91 9.80 9.50
N VAL A 204 -13.98 9.48 8.59
CA VAL A 204 -12.64 9.01 8.96
C VAL A 204 -11.83 10.09 9.67
N VAL A 205 -11.90 11.33 9.19
CA VAL A 205 -11.25 12.49 9.81
C VAL A 205 -11.75 12.67 11.25
N ILE A 206 -13.06 12.68 11.47
CA ILE A 206 -13.66 12.86 12.80
C ILE A 206 -13.39 11.67 13.71
N ALA A 207 -13.55 10.44 13.20
CA ALA A 207 -13.31 9.22 13.98
C ALA A 207 -11.85 9.12 14.43
N THR A 208 -10.90 9.39 13.54
CA THR A 208 -9.47 9.38 13.86
C THR A 208 -9.11 10.50 14.83
N ALA A 209 -9.71 11.68 14.69
CA ALA A 209 -9.47 12.80 15.61
C ALA A 209 -10.00 12.53 17.03
N GLN A 210 -11.09 11.79 17.17
CA GLN A 210 -11.67 11.46 18.48
C GLN A 210 -11.05 10.23 19.14
N ALA A 211 -10.83 9.17 18.36
CA ALA A 211 -10.46 7.85 18.88
C ALA A 211 -9.02 7.44 18.57
N GLY A 212 -8.25 8.27 17.87
CA GLY A 212 -6.95 7.90 17.33
C GLY A 212 -7.05 6.97 16.11
N PRO A 213 -5.91 6.56 15.54
CA PRO A 213 -5.84 5.64 14.41
C PRO A 213 -6.06 4.21 14.88
N ALA A 214 -6.59 3.36 13.99
CA ALA A 214 -6.94 1.97 14.30
C ALA A 214 -5.78 1.16 14.92
N LYS A 215 -4.54 1.42 14.50
CA LYS A 215 -3.33 0.71 14.95
C LYS A 215 -2.61 1.39 16.12
N GLY A 216 -3.10 2.54 16.62
CA GLY A 216 -2.43 3.36 17.64
C GLY A 216 -2.97 3.22 19.06
N ASN A 217 -4.06 2.48 19.28
CA ASN A 217 -4.67 2.33 20.61
C ASN A 217 -3.90 1.41 21.58
N GLU A 218 -2.75 0.86 21.15
CA GLU A 218 -1.90 -0.05 21.94
C GLU A 218 -0.50 0.52 22.26
N ALA A 219 -0.17 1.74 21.83
CA ALA A 219 1.16 2.34 22.03
C ALA A 219 1.10 3.60 22.93
N GLU A 220 1.87 3.61 24.04
CA GLU A 220 1.95 4.72 24.99
C GLU A 220 2.65 5.98 24.44
N VAL A 221 3.31 5.92 23.28
CA VAL A 221 4.05 7.05 22.71
C VAL A 221 3.71 7.23 21.23
N PHE A 222 2.90 8.24 20.93
CA PHE A 222 2.81 8.80 19.58
C PHE A 222 4.14 9.49 19.25
N ASP A 223 5.09 8.78 18.65
CA ASP A 223 6.22 9.43 18.01
C ASP A 223 5.70 10.14 16.75
N LYS A 224 5.23 11.37 16.96
CA LYS A 224 5.03 12.34 15.89
C LYS A 224 6.43 12.68 15.42
N LYS A 225 6.99 11.85 14.53
CA LYS A 225 8.20 12.14 13.77
C LYS A 225 7.97 13.47 13.04
N LEU A 226 8.18 14.57 13.76
CA LEU A 226 7.98 15.94 13.33
C LEU A 226 9.18 16.28 12.46
N ALA A 227 9.32 15.54 11.36
CA ALA A 227 10.43 15.68 10.47
C ALA A 227 10.25 17.02 9.74
N ALA A 228 11.18 17.94 9.94
CA ALA A 228 11.26 19.20 9.21
C ALA A 228 11.70 19.01 7.73
N GLY A 229 11.62 17.78 7.23
CA GLY A 229 12.01 17.37 5.89
C GLY A 229 11.71 15.89 5.67
N PRO A 230 11.80 15.41 4.42
CA PRO A 230 11.58 14.00 4.12
C PRO A 230 12.60 13.13 4.86
N ALA A 231 12.12 12.31 5.78
CA ALA A 231 12.94 11.34 6.51
C ALA A 231 13.30 10.13 5.62
N GLU A 232 12.52 9.89 4.58
CA GLU A 232 12.67 8.81 3.62
C GLU A 232 13.23 9.35 2.31
N GLY A 233 14.21 8.65 1.72
CA GLY A 233 15.03 9.12 0.60
C GLY A 233 14.27 9.70 -0.61
N PHE A 234 15.04 10.29 -1.53
CA PHE A 234 14.51 11.04 -2.68
C PHE A 234 13.39 10.34 -3.46
N ALA A 235 13.47 9.02 -3.65
CA ALA A 235 12.45 8.25 -4.36
C ALA A 235 11.07 8.29 -3.67
N SER A 236 11.02 8.00 -2.36
CA SER A 236 9.77 8.02 -1.56
C SER A 236 9.17 9.43 -1.54
N SER A 237 10.03 10.43 -1.33
CA SER A 237 9.64 11.85 -1.39
C SER A 237 9.01 12.24 -2.72
N MET A 238 9.63 11.88 -3.83
CA MET A 238 9.09 12.21 -5.15
C MET A 238 7.77 11.51 -5.44
N ASN A 239 7.61 10.25 -5.00
CA ASN A 239 6.34 9.53 -5.10
C ASN A 239 5.22 10.26 -4.34
N ALA A 240 5.51 10.74 -3.11
CA ALA A 240 4.58 11.55 -2.33
C ALA A 240 4.20 12.87 -3.02
N VAL A 241 5.17 13.59 -3.61
CA VAL A 241 4.91 14.83 -4.36
C VAL A 241 3.97 14.58 -5.55
N VAL A 242 4.20 13.54 -6.34
CA VAL A 242 3.34 13.25 -7.50
C VAL A 242 1.97 12.68 -7.12
N ASN A 243 1.84 12.05 -5.95
CA ASN A 243 0.55 11.70 -5.37
C ASN A 243 -0.29 12.94 -4.99
N ILE A 244 0.35 13.97 -4.41
CA ILE A 244 -0.33 15.26 -4.18
C ILE A 244 -0.71 15.92 -5.51
N LEU A 245 0.17 15.89 -6.51
CA LEU A 245 -0.15 16.42 -7.85
C LEU A 245 -1.36 15.69 -8.47
N PHE A 246 -1.38 14.36 -8.34
CA PHE A 246 -2.49 13.54 -8.83
C PHE A 246 -3.83 13.94 -8.19
N ALA A 247 -3.85 14.35 -6.92
CA ALA A 247 -5.07 14.82 -6.27
C ALA A 247 -5.69 16.08 -6.90
N PHE A 248 -4.91 16.86 -7.64
CA PHE A 248 -5.38 18.02 -8.39
C PHE A 248 -5.60 17.74 -9.89
N ALA A 249 -5.49 16.48 -10.33
CA ALA A 249 -5.44 16.11 -11.75
C ALA A 249 -6.80 16.09 -12.48
N GLY A 250 -7.62 17.12 -12.29
CA GLY A 250 -8.93 17.27 -12.95
C GLY A 250 -8.89 18.03 -14.29
N THR A 251 -7.86 18.87 -14.50
CA THR A 251 -7.72 19.78 -15.66
C THR A 251 -8.03 19.18 -17.03
N PRO A 252 -7.66 17.91 -17.35
CA PRO A 252 -7.88 17.36 -18.69
C PRO A 252 -9.36 17.14 -19.02
N SER A 253 -10.24 17.13 -18.01
CA SER A 253 -11.68 17.00 -18.22
C SER A 253 -12.35 18.34 -18.52
N TYR A 254 -11.68 19.46 -18.23
CA TYR A 254 -12.30 20.78 -18.22
C TYR A 254 -12.70 21.31 -19.60
N PRO A 255 -11.96 21.05 -20.71
CA PRO A 255 -12.43 21.43 -22.04
C PRO A 255 -13.76 20.79 -22.42
N ALA A 256 -13.99 19.54 -22.04
CA ALA A 256 -15.25 18.84 -22.28
C ALA A 256 -16.38 19.45 -21.43
N ILE A 257 -16.12 19.72 -20.14
CA ILE A 257 -17.10 20.38 -19.26
C ILE A 257 -17.44 21.78 -19.77
N TYR A 258 -16.44 22.54 -20.23
CA TYR A 258 -16.62 23.87 -20.83
C TYR A 258 -17.58 23.81 -22.02
N SER A 259 -17.41 22.83 -22.92
CA SER A 259 -18.28 22.68 -24.11
C SER A 259 -19.75 22.36 -23.77
N GLU A 260 -20.04 21.83 -22.58
CA GLU A 260 -21.40 21.48 -22.14
C GLU A 260 -22.07 22.57 -21.28
N MET A 261 -21.34 23.64 -20.93
CA MET A 261 -21.88 24.75 -20.16
C MET A 261 -22.81 25.63 -20.99
N ARG A 262 -23.87 26.17 -20.36
CA ARG A 262 -24.82 27.09 -21.00
C ARG A 262 -24.17 28.42 -21.42
N ASP A 263 -23.40 29.02 -20.51
CA ASP A 263 -22.68 30.29 -20.70
C ASP A 263 -21.23 30.15 -20.22
N PRO A 264 -20.38 29.45 -20.99
CA PRO A 264 -19.04 29.09 -20.52
C PRO A 264 -18.10 30.30 -20.39
N GLU A 265 -18.27 31.35 -21.18
CA GLU A 265 -17.39 32.54 -21.14
C GLU A 265 -17.50 33.29 -19.81
N ARG A 266 -18.72 33.44 -19.29
CA ARG A 266 -18.97 34.14 -18.03
C ARG A 266 -18.79 33.25 -16.81
N ASP A 267 -19.22 32.00 -16.91
CA ASP A 267 -19.43 31.17 -15.74
C ASP A 267 -18.31 30.16 -15.47
N TYR A 268 -17.46 29.86 -16.45
CA TYR A 268 -16.37 28.88 -16.28
C TYR A 268 -15.45 29.24 -15.12
N TYR A 269 -15.00 30.49 -15.02
CA TYR A 269 -14.10 30.91 -13.95
C TYR A 269 -14.75 30.87 -12.57
N LYS A 270 -16.06 31.14 -12.48
CA LYS A 270 -16.78 31.01 -11.20
C LYS A 270 -16.77 29.55 -10.76
N ALA A 271 -17.11 28.64 -11.65
CA ALA A 271 -17.05 27.21 -11.39
C ALA A 271 -15.63 26.79 -10.99
N VAL A 272 -14.61 27.23 -11.74
CA VAL A 272 -13.22 26.86 -11.50
C VAL A 272 -12.68 27.34 -10.16
N HIS A 273 -12.94 28.60 -9.82
CA HIS A 273 -12.45 29.16 -8.56
C HIS A 273 -13.15 28.55 -7.35
N VAL A 274 -14.47 28.34 -7.42
CA VAL A 274 -15.25 27.70 -6.34
C VAL A 274 -14.76 26.27 -6.12
N GLN A 275 -14.60 25.48 -7.18
CA GLN A 275 -14.07 24.13 -7.08
C GLN A 275 -12.66 24.12 -6.47
N GLN A 276 -11.75 24.99 -6.94
CA GLN A 276 -10.36 24.97 -6.49
C GLN A 276 -10.23 25.33 -5.01
N VAL A 277 -10.95 26.36 -4.56
CA VAL A 277 -10.95 26.78 -3.15
C VAL A 277 -11.51 25.67 -2.27
N PHE A 278 -12.63 25.07 -2.67
CA PHE A 278 -13.24 23.97 -1.94
C PHE A 278 -12.27 22.77 -1.82
N THR A 279 -11.69 22.33 -2.94
CA THR A 279 -10.75 21.20 -2.96
C THR A 279 -9.53 21.47 -2.08
N LEU A 280 -8.93 22.65 -2.17
CA LEU A 280 -7.73 22.99 -1.39
C LEU A 280 -8.00 23.00 0.12
N ILE A 281 -9.14 23.58 0.54
CA ILE A 281 -9.55 23.58 1.96
C ILE A 281 -9.80 22.14 2.43
N PHE A 282 -10.51 21.35 1.63
CA PHE A 282 -10.84 19.97 1.97
C PHE A 282 -9.58 19.10 2.11
N TYR A 283 -8.61 19.26 1.20
CA TYR A 283 -7.34 18.55 1.23
C TYR A 283 -6.47 18.97 2.41
N PHE A 284 -6.44 20.27 2.72
CA PHE A 284 -5.74 20.79 3.89
C PHE A 284 -6.30 20.21 5.19
N ILE A 285 -7.62 20.24 5.38
CA ILE A 285 -8.28 19.71 6.58
C ILE A 285 -8.01 18.21 6.71
N THR A 286 -8.25 17.45 5.64
CA THR A 286 -8.08 15.99 5.64
C THR A 286 -6.62 15.60 5.90
N GLY A 287 -5.68 16.25 5.20
CA GLY A 287 -4.25 15.99 5.32
C GLY A 287 -3.71 16.29 6.72
N VAL A 288 -3.99 17.48 7.25
CA VAL A 288 -3.46 17.90 8.57
C VAL A 288 -4.04 17.09 9.71
N ILE A 289 -5.36 16.87 9.74
CA ILE A 289 -6.00 16.16 10.85
C ILE A 289 -5.54 14.69 10.87
N LEU A 290 -5.57 14.01 9.73
CA LEU A 290 -5.13 12.62 9.67
C LEU A 290 -3.62 12.48 9.87
N TRP A 291 -2.81 13.45 9.44
CA TRP A 291 -1.39 13.48 9.80
C TRP A 291 -1.17 13.63 11.31
N TYR A 292 -1.86 14.57 11.96
CA TYR A 292 -1.66 14.88 13.37
C TYR A 292 -2.14 13.78 14.31
N TYR A 293 -3.34 13.23 14.04
CA TYR A 293 -3.94 12.20 14.89
C TYR A 293 -3.62 10.78 14.41
N GLY A 294 -3.37 10.57 13.13
CA GLY A 294 -3.02 9.26 12.59
C GLY A 294 -1.53 8.91 12.74
N GLY A 295 -0.63 9.90 12.71
CA GLY A 295 0.79 9.70 12.91
C GLY A 295 1.37 8.60 12.01
N GLN A 296 2.13 7.68 12.59
CA GLN A 296 2.75 6.57 11.87
C GLN A 296 1.76 5.49 11.36
N TYR A 297 0.50 5.57 11.80
CA TYR A 297 -0.53 4.56 11.55
C TYR A 297 -1.50 4.93 10.42
N ILE A 298 -1.22 6.02 9.71
CA ILE A 298 -1.99 6.39 8.52
C ILE A 298 -1.87 5.28 7.50
N THR A 299 -3.01 4.93 6.91
CA THR A 299 -3.07 3.96 5.83
C THR A 299 -3.31 4.68 4.52
N SER A 300 -2.93 4.05 3.41
CA SER A 300 -3.34 4.49 2.09
C SER A 300 -4.06 3.35 1.37
N PRO A 301 -5.32 3.52 0.92
CA PRO A 301 -6.12 4.74 0.99
C PRO A 301 -6.49 5.15 2.43
N ALA A 302 -6.53 6.47 2.70
CA ALA A 302 -6.77 7.05 4.02
C ALA A 302 -8.03 6.56 4.74
N LEU A 303 -9.03 6.05 4.01
CA LEU A 303 -10.25 5.48 4.58
C LEU A 303 -9.98 4.33 5.57
N GLY A 304 -8.85 3.63 5.44
CA GLY A 304 -8.42 2.56 6.35
C GLY A 304 -7.85 3.04 7.69
N THR A 305 -7.70 4.34 7.90
CA THR A 305 -6.96 4.88 9.07
C THR A 305 -7.80 4.84 10.35
N ALA A 306 -9.11 4.99 10.22
CA ALA A 306 -10.04 4.93 11.36
C ALA A 306 -10.27 3.49 11.83
N GLY A 307 -10.72 3.31 13.08
CA GLY A 307 -11.02 1.99 13.64
C GLY A 307 -12.02 1.15 12.81
N ALA A 308 -11.99 -0.18 12.97
CA ALA A 308 -12.66 -1.14 12.09
C ALA A 308 -14.14 -0.83 11.76
N ILE A 309 -14.92 -0.34 12.72
CA ILE A 309 -16.32 0.04 12.50
C ILE A 309 -16.43 1.25 11.58
N PHE A 310 -15.68 2.31 11.88
CA PHE A 310 -15.69 3.55 11.09
C PHE A 310 -15.10 3.33 9.70
N GLN A 311 -14.05 2.53 9.59
CA GLN A 311 -13.50 2.10 8.31
C GLN A 311 -14.57 1.43 7.43
N LYS A 312 -15.32 0.46 7.95
CA LYS A 312 -16.41 -0.22 7.21
C LYS A 312 -17.50 0.76 6.79
N ILE A 313 -17.95 1.62 7.69
CA ILE A 313 -18.97 2.64 7.39
C ILE A 313 -18.49 3.56 6.26
N SER A 314 -17.25 4.06 6.38
CA SER A 314 -16.68 4.98 5.39
C SER A 314 -16.49 4.32 4.03
N TYR A 315 -15.96 3.09 3.95
CA TYR A 315 -15.87 2.38 2.67
C TYR A 315 -17.25 2.08 2.06
N GLY A 316 -18.24 1.72 2.88
CA GLY A 316 -19.62 1.53 2.44
C GLY A 316 -20.21 2.79 1.79
N ILE A 317 -20.05 3.94 2.45
CA ILE A 317 -20.52 5.24 1.94
C ILE A 317 -19.70 5.68 0.70
N ALA A 318 -18.43 5.30 0.59
CA ALA A 318 -17.57 5.67 -0.53
C ALA A 318 -17.87 4.91 -1.83
N ILE A 319 -18.48 3.72 -1.78
CA ILE A 319 -18.71 2.87 -2.97
C ILE A 319 -19.37 3.63 -4.15
N PRO A 320 -20.49 4.36 -3.97
CA PRO A 320 -21.09 5.11 -5.06
C PRO A 320 -20.11 6.12 -5.67
N ALA A 321 -19.30 6.77 -4.84
CA ALA A 321 -18.32 7.73 -5.31
C ALA A 321 -17.18 7.11 -6.11
N LEU A 322 -16.69 5.95 -5.67
CA LEU A 322 -15.62 5.19 -6.33
C LEU A 322 -16.11 4.57 -7.65
N LEU A 323 -17.34 4.05 -7.68
CA LEU A 323 -17.99 3.56 -8.90
C LEU A 323 -18.14 4.66 -9.94
N VAL A 324 -18.58 5.86 -9.51
CA VAL A 324 -18.78 7.00 -10.42
C VAL A 324 -17.45 7.55 -10.92
N SER A 325 -16.39 7.51 -10.13
CA SER A 325 -15.04 7.80 -10.61
C SER A 325 -14.62 6.82 -11.70
N GLY A 326 -14.70 5.51 -11.45
CA GLY A 326 -14.37 4.49 -12.46
C GLY A 326 -15.20 4.63 -13.73
N LEU A 327 -16.50 4.87 -13.58
CA LEU A 327 -17.43 5.19 -14.67
C LEU A 327 -16.96 6.35 -15.54
N LEU A 328 -16.71 7.52 -14.93
CA LEU A 328 -16.40 8.75 -15.67
C LEU A 328 -15.18 8.58 -16.56
N TYR A 329 -14.10 8.02 -15.99
CA TYR A 329 -12.84 7.89 -16.69
C TYR A 329 -12.84 6.74 -17.70
N ALA A 330 -13.47 5.59 -17.40
CA ALA A 330 -13.68 4.53 -18.38
C ALA A 330 -14.54 5.02 -19.56
N HIS A 331 -15.57 5.83 -19.28
CA HIS A 331 -16.42 6.42 -20.30
C HIS A 331 -15.65 7.42 -21.17
N PHE A 332 -14.84 8.31 -20.59
CA PHE A 332 -14.03 9.26 -21.37
C PHE A 332 -13.02 8.56 -22.28
N ALA A 333 -12.31 7.54 -21.78
CA ALA A 333 -11.41 6.73 -22.58
C ALA A 333 -12.15 6.02 -23.73
N SER A 334 -13.31 5.41 -23.42
CA SER A 334 -14.11 4.70 -24.42
C SER A 334 -14.68 5.64 -25.49
N LYS A 335 -15.19 6.80 -25.08
CA LYS A 335 -15.71 7.84 -25.99
C LYS A 335 -14.65 8.35 -26.94
N GLN A 336 -13.43 8.56 -26.47
CA GLN A 336 -12.32 9.00 -27.32
C GLN A 336 -12.01 8.00 -28.45
N VAL A 337 -11.98 6.71 -28.14
CA VAL A 337 -11.76 5.64 -29.14
C VAL A 337 -12.98 5.50 -30.06
N PHE A 338 -14.18 5.47 -29.49
CA PHE A 338 -15.44 5.35 -30.23
C PHE A 338 -15.62 6.45 -31.27
N VAL A 339 -15.42 7.72 -30.87
CA VAL A 339 -15.58 8.87 -31.77
C VAL A 339 -14.58 8.80 -32.93
N ARG A 340 -13.38 8.25 -32.71
CA ARG A 340 -12.37 8.09 -33.77
C ARG A 340 -12.71 6.97 -34.74
N LEU A 341 -13.13 5.81 -34.24
CA LEU A 341 -13.53 4.68 -35.08
C LEU A 341 -14.75 5.00 -35.93
N MET A 342 -15.70 5.76 -35.36
CA MET A 342 -16.97 6.06 -36.01
C MET A 342 -17.00 7.41 -36.74
N ARG A 343 -15.88 8.15 -36.78
CA ARG A 343 -15.81 9.49 -37.39
C ARG A 343 -16.20 9.44 -38.86
N GLY A 344 -17.09 10.34 -39.29
CA GLY A 344 -17.56 10.41 -40.67
C GLY A 344 -18.63 9.36 -41.04
N SER A 345 -19.08 8.53 -40.08
CA SER A 345 -20.17 7.57 -40.29
C SER A 345 -21.49 8.05 -39.66
N LYS A 346 -22.64 7.67 -40.25
CA LYS A 346 -23.97 7.91 -39.66
C LYS A 346 -24.16 7.23 -38.29
N HIS A 347 -23.46 6.13 -38.09
CA HIS A 347 -23.49 5.33 -36.87
C HIS A 347 -22.91 6.06 -35.65
N LEU A 348 -22.18 7.17 -35.80
CA LEU A 348 -21.71 7.96 -34.67
C LEU A 348 -22.88 8.57 -33.87
N VAL A 349 -23.92 9.02 -34.58
CA VAL A 349 -25.05 9.76 -34.01
C VAL A 349 -26.29 8.88 -33.88
N GLU A 350 -26.56 8.04 -34.89
CA GLU A 350 -27.75 7.21 -34.94
C GLU A 350 -27.60 5.92 -34.09
N PRO A 351 -28.61 5.54 -33.28
CA PRO A 351 -28.59 4.33 -32.45
C PRO A 351 -28.80 3.06 -33.30
N THR A 352 -27.80 2.72 -34.10
CA THR A 352 -27.77 1.52 -34.95
C THR A 352 -27.16 0.32 -34.22
N ILE A 353 -27.32 -0.90 -34.76
CA ILE A 353 -26.66 -2.10 -34.20
C ILE A 353 -25.14 -1.91 -34.20
N ILE A 354 -24.57 -1.41 -35.30
CA ILE A 354 -23.12 -1.13 -35.40
C ILE A 354 -22.68 -0.13 -34.34
N HIS A 355 -23.46 0.93 -34.09
CA HIS A 355 -23.19 1.87 -32.99
C HIS A 355 -23.07 1.12 -31.66
N TRP A 356 -24.07 0.32 -31.30
CA TRP A 356 -24.10 -0.38 -30.02
C TRP A 356 -23.00 -1.43 -29.89
N THR A 357 -22.73 -2.19 -30.95
CA THR A 357 -21.66 -3.19 -30.96
C THR A 357 -20.28 -2.54 -30.79
N VAL A 358 -20.00 -1.46 -31.52
CA VAL A 358 -18.70 -0.77 -31.40
C VAL A 358 -18.58 -0.08 -30.04
N TRP A 359 -19.65 0.55 -29.54
CA TRP A 359 -19.66 1.18 -28.22
C TRP A 359 -19.40 0.16 -27.10
N LEU A 360 -20.19 -0.91 -27.03
CA LEU A 360 -20.06 -1.93 -25.98
C LEU A 360 -18.71 -2.64 -26.04
N THR A 361 -18.22 -2.97 -27.24
CA THR A 361 -16.89 -3.56 -27.41
C THR A 361 -15.80 -2.61 -26.93
N THR A 362 -15.88 -1.32 -27.26
CA THR A 362 -14.90 -0.32 -26.81
C THR A 362 -14.87 -0.21 -25.29
N VAL A 363 -16.04 -0.14 -24.64
CA VAL A 363 -16.15 -0.10 -23.18
C VAL A 363 -15.60 -1.39 -22.55
N ALA A 364 -15.93 -2.56 -23.11
CA ALA A 364 -15.41 -3.84 -22.63
C ALA A 364 -13.88 -3.90 -22.70
N CYS A 365 -13.28 -3.53 -23.83
CA CYS A 365 -11.82 -3.52 -23.99
C CYS A 365 -11.14 -2.58 -22.99
N VAL A 366 -11.70 -1.38 -22.77
CA VAL A 366 -11.19 -0.42 -21.79
C VAL A 366 -11.25 -1.00 -20.38
N VAL A 367 -12.38 -1.59 -19.98
CA VAL A 367 -12.54 -2.19 -18.65
C VAL A 367 -11.59 -3.37 -18.42
N VAL A 368 -11.43 -4.25 -19.42
CA VAL A 368 -10.49 -5.38 -19.34
C VAL A 368 -9.06 -4.87 -19.17
N PHE A 369 -8.67 -3.83 -19.91
CA PHE A 369 -7.36 -3.22 -19.74
C PHE A 369 -7.17 -2.65 -18.32
N CYS A 370 -8.18 -1.94 -17.79
CA CYS A 370 -8.14 -1.41 -16.42
C CYS A 370 -8.05 -2.53 -15.38
N PHE A 371 -8.76 -3.64 -15.58
CA PHE A 371 -8.70 -4.82 -14.72
C PHE A 371 -7.29 -5.44 -14.69
N ILE A 372 -6.64 -5.58 -15.84
CA ILE A 372 -5.26 -6.10 -15.92
C ILE A 372 -4.31 -5.18 -15.16
N VAL A 373 -4.40 -3.86 -15.38
CA VAL A 373 -3.52 -2.90 -14.69
C VAL A 373 -3.73 -2.93 -13.17
N ALA A 374 -4.99 -2.95 -12.70
CA ALA A 374 -5.30 -2.97 -11.28
C ALA A 374 -4.75 -4.22 -10.56
N ASN A 375 -4.62 -5.35 -11.27
CA ASN A 375 -4.00 -6.56 -10.74
C ASN A 375 -2.47 -6.57 -10.89
N ALA A 376 -1.94 -5.92 -11.93
CA ALA A 376 -0.50 -5.84 -12.18
C ALA A 376 0.21 -4.89 -11.20
N ILE A 377 -0.45 -3.82 -10.77
CA ILE A 377 0.06 -2.86 -9.77
C ILE A 377 -1.01 -2.66 -8.69
N PRO A 378 -1.14 -3.58 -7.72
CA PRO A 378 -2.19 -3.51 -6.70
C PRO A 378 -1.81 -2.63 -5.50
N PHE A 379 -0.90 -1.68 -5.72
CA PHE A 379 -0.44 -0.73 -4.72
C PHE A 379 -1.08 0.63 -5.01
N PHE A 380 -1.92 1.09 -4.09
CA PHE A 380 -2.72 2.29 -4.34
C PHE A 380 -1.85 3.53 -4.57
N ASP A 381 -0.90 3.82 -3.66
CA ASP A 381 -0.04 5.01 -3.77
C ASP A 381 0.90 4.97 -4.95
N SER A 382 1.49 3.81 -5.25
CA SER A 382 2.36 3.66 -6.41
C SER A 382 1.60 3.75 -7.72
N LEU A 383 0.39 3.17 -7.81
CA LEU A 383 -0.44 3.34 -9.00
C LEU A 383 -0.83 4.81 -9.20
N LEU A 384 -1.27 5.50 -8.14
CA LEU A 384 -1.59 6.93 -8.21
C LEU A 384 -0.36 7.78 -8.56
N GLY A 385 0.81 7.46 -7.98
CA GLY A 385 2.07 8.12 -8.26
C GLY A 385 2.51 7.94 -9.71
N LEU A 386 2.24 6.78 -10.32
CA LEU A 386 2.53 6.51 -11.73
C LEU A 386 1.67 7.39 -12.63
N VAL A 387 0.39 7.53 -12.31
CA VAL A 387 -0.52 8.41 -13.06
C VAL A 387 -0.15 9.88 -12.86
N GLY A 388 0.16 10.27 -11.62
CA GLY A 388 0.59 11.61 -11.26
C GLY A 388 1.86 12.05 -11.97
N SER A 389 2.88 11.19 -11.95
CA SER A 389 4.17 11.46 -12.59
C SER A 389 4.07 11.50 -14.10
N LEU A 390 3.57 10.46 -14.76
CA LEU A 390 3.63 10.38 -16.23
C LEU A 390 2.64 11.33 -16.92
N PHE A 391 1.44 11.50 -16.34
CA PHE A 391 0.33 12.14 -17.05
C PHE A 391 -0.17 13.40 -16.36
N ALA A 392 -0.30 13.45 -15.04
CA ALA A 392 -0.75 14.68 -14.38
C ALA A 392 0.30 15.80 -14.52
N SER A 393 1.60 15.47 -14.46
CA SER A 393 2.68 16.44 -14.74
C SER A 393 2.57 17.04 -16.16
N LEU A 394 2.25 16.21 -17.14
CA LEU A 394 2.05 16.64 -18.52
C LEU A 394 0.77 17.48 -18.64
N PHE A 395 -0.37 16.96 -18.22
CA PHE A 395 -1.66 17.58 -18.54
C PHE A 395 -2.11 18.68 -17.58
N CYS A 396 -1.59 18.72 -16.36
CA CYS A 396 -1.99 19.68 -15.33
C CYS A 396 -0.91 20.74 -15.07
N VAL A 397 0.33 20.53 -15.54
CA VAL A 397 1.43 21.49 -15.38
C VAL A 397 2.01 21.92 -16.73
N GLY A 398 2.58 20.99 -17.50
CA GLY A 398 3.30 21.31 -18.73
C GLY A 398 2.40 21.81 -19.89
N LEU A 399 1.35 21.07 -20.23
CA LEU A 399 0.46 21.38 -21.35
C LEU A 399 -0.32 22.69 -21.13
N PRO A 400 -0.90 22.98 -19.95
CA PRO A 400 -1.52 24.29 -19.70
C PRO A 400 -0.55 25.47 -19.83
N ALA A 401 0.72 25.28 -19.50
CA ALA A 401 1.73 26.31 -19.72
C ALA A 401 2.02 26.55 -21.22
N MET A 402 2.07 25.48 -22.02
CA MET A 402 2.15 25.60 -23.48
C MET A 402 0.91 26.26 -24.09
N MET A 403 -0.29 25.92 -23.60
CA MET A 403 -1.55 26.58 -23.98
C MET A 403 -1.51 28.09 -23.71
N TRP A 404 -0.99 28.50 -22.54
CA TRP A 404 -0.88 29.92 -22.19
C TRP A 404 0.07 30.67 -23.14
N LEU A 405 1.20 30.06 -23.51
CA LEU A 405 2.16 30.65 -24.44
C LEU A 405 1.58 30.83 -25.85
N ASP A 406 0.76 29.88 -26.30
CA ASP A 406 0.11 29.96 -27.61
C ASP A 406 -0.90 31.12 -27.69
N VAL A 407 -1.78 31.25 -26.69
CA VAL A 407 -2.74 32.37 -26.61
C VAL A 407 -2.03 33.72 -26.60
N ASN A 408 -0.85 33.79 -25.97
CA ASN A 408 -0.08 35.03 -25.84
C ASN A 408 1.02 35.18 -26.90
N ARG A 409 1.05 34.33 -27.94
CA ARG A 409 2.15 34.29 -28.93
C ARG A 409 2.41 35.60 -29.64
N HIS A 410 1.37 36.38 -29.91
CA HIS A 410 1.50 37.72 -30.47
C HIS A 410 2.13 38.68 -29.45
N ASN A 411 1.64 38.66 -28.21
CA ASN A 411 2.10 39.50 -27.11
C ASN A 411 3.56 39.22 -26.72
N LEU A 412 4.06 38.00 -26.96
CA LEU A 412 5.49 37.66 -26.80
C LEU A 412 6.43 38.57 -27.59
N LYS A 413 5.97 39.11 -28.72
CA LYS A 413 6.78 39.99 -29.58
C LYS A 413 6.53 41.48 -29.33
N THR A 414 5.38 41.84 -28.77
CA THR A 414 4.93 43.24 -28.67
C THR A 414 4.96 43.79 -27.26
N ASP A 415 4.75 42.97 -26.22
CA ASP A 415 4.68 43.42 -24.83
C ASP A 415 6.02 43.23 -24.13
N THR A 416 6.72 44.34 -23.87
CA THR A 416 8.02 44.37 -23.18
C THR A 416 7.89 44.59 -21.67
N SER A 417 6.67 44.65 -21.12
CA SER A 417 6.42 44.87 -19.70
C SER A 417 7.08 43.80 -18.82
N LEU A 418 7.68 44.23 -17.71
CA LEU A 418 8.30 43.33 -16.72
C LEU A 418 7.30 42.29 -16.20
N TRP A 419 6.03 42.68 -16.04
CA TRP A 419 4.95 41.80 -15.57
C TRP A 419 4.54 40.74 -16.60
N PHE A 420 4.62 41.08 -17.89
CA PHE A 420 4.37 40.09 -18.94
C PHE A 420 5.54 39.11 -19.04
N ARG A 421 6.78 39.62 -19.00
CA ARG A 421 7.99 38.79 -18.98
C ARG A 421 8.04 37.83 -17.79
N SER A 422 7.59 38.24 -16.60
CA SER A 422 7.52 37.33 -15.45
C SER A 422 6.54 36.17 -15.66
N LYS A 423 5.39 36.40 -16.33
CA LYS A 423 4.45 35.34 -16.71
C LYS A 423 5.02 34.38 -17.75
N VAL A 424 5.83 34.88 -18.69
CA VAL A 424 6.54 34.02 -19.66
C VAL A 424 7.58 33.14 -18.96
N VAL A 425 8.37 33.72 -18.04
CA VAL A 425 9.31 32.95 -17.22
C VAL A 425 8.58 31.91 -16.37
N TRP A 426 7.44 32.27 -15.78
CA TRP A 426 6.59 31.33 -15.04
C TRP A 426 6.09 30.18 -15.91
N ALA A 427 5.59 30.45 -17.13
CA ALA A 427 5.16 29.41 -18.05
C ALA A 427 6.34 28.49 -18.46
N GLY A 428 7.52 29.06 -18.73
CA GLY A 428 8.74 28.28 -19.00
C GLY A 428 9.16 27.41 -17.82
N PHE A 429 9.10 27.95 -16.60
CA PHE A 429 9.34 27.21 -15.36
C PHE A 429 8.37 26.03 -15.21
N LEU A 430 7.07 26.21 -15.49
CA LEU A 430 6.09 25.13 -15.39
C LEU A 430 6.32 24.01 -16.42
N ILE A 431 6.80 24.33 -17.62
CA ILE A 431 7.17 23.30 -18.61
C ILE A 431 8.34 22.46 -18.08
N ILE A 432 9.36 23.11 -17.54
CA ILE A 432 10.53 22.43 -16.95
C ILE A 432 10.12 21.63 -15.71
N LEU A 433 9.29 22.20 -14.84
CA LEU A 433 8.77 21.53 -13.66
C LEU A 433 7.93 20.31 -14.03
N GLY A 434 7.07 20.41 -15.06
CA GLY A 434 6.30 19.27 -15.58
C GLY A 434 7.21 18.13 -16.05
N ALA A 435 8.27 18.46 -16.81
CA ALA A 435 9.26 17.47 -17.24
C ALA A 435 10.03 16.85 -16.06
N PHE A 436 10.43 17.66 -15.08
CA PHE A 436 11.09 17.21 -13.86
C PHE A 436 10.20 16.26 -13.05
N LEU A 437 8.94 16.66 -12.79
CA LEU A 437 7.97 15.84 -12.05
C LEU A 437 7.65 14.53 -12.79
N CYS A 438 7.67 14.55 -14.13
CA CYS A 438 7.55 13.34 -14.92
C CYS A 438 8.70 12.37 -14.69
N ILE A 439 9.95 12.83 -14.84
CA ILE A 439 11.13 11.97 -14.73
C ILE A 439 11.38 11.54 -13.28
N ALA A 440 11.47 12.50 -12.37
CA ALA A 440 11.79 12.25 -10.97
C ALA A 440 10.63 11.53 -10.25
N GLY A 441 9.39 11.85 -10.59
CA GLY A 441 8.21 11.15 -10.09
C GLY A 441 8.15 9.71 -10.60
N ALA A 442 8.38 9.47 -11.90
CA ALA A 442 8.38 8.12 -12.46
C ALA A 442 9.49 7.27 -11.82
N TYR A 443 10.69 7.83 -11.62
CA TYR A 443 11.75 7.17 -10.86
C TYR A 443 11.29 6.81 -9.44
N GLY A 444 10.73 7.77 -8.70
CA GLY A 444 10.25 7.56 -7.33
C GLY A 444 9.19 6.46 -7.25
N THR A 445 8.22 6.50 -8.15
CA THR A 445 7.17 5.47 -8.23
C THR A 445 7.69 4.11 -8.66
N ILE A 446 8.58 4.03 -9.66
CA ILE A 446 9.14 2.73 -10.11
C ILE A 446 9.95 2.07 -9.01
N VAL A 447 10.77 2.86 -8.29
CA VAL A 447 11.50 2.38 -7.12
C VAL A 447 10.52 1.95 -6.04
N GLY A 448 9.45 2.73 -5.78
CA GLY A 448 8.38 2.37 -4.86
C GLY A 448 7.74 1.02 -5.19
N ILE A 449 7.32 0.83 -6.45
CA ILE A 449 6.74 -0.44 -6.94
C ILE A 449 7.74 -1.59 -6.75
N LYS A 450 9.01 -1.38 -7.12
CA LYS A 450 10.05 -2.40 -6.96
C LYS A 450 10.21 -2.77 -5.49
N THR A 451 10.36 -1.78 -4.60
CA THR A 451 10.48 -2.02 -3.16
C THR A 451 9.24 -2.69 -2.60
N GLU A 452 8.03 -2.32 -3.01
CA GLU A 452 6.78 -2.96 -2.57
C GLU A 452 6.68 -4.42 -3.05
N PHE A 453 7.20 -4.77 -4.23
CA PHE A 453 7.29 -6.15 -4.68
C PHE A 453 8.40 -6.93 -3.95
N ASP A 454 9.59 -6.34 -3.79
CA ASP A 454 10.76 -6.94 -3.13
C ASP A 454 10.50 -7.18 -1.62
N THR A 455 9.80 -6.26 -0.96
CA THR A 455 9.42 -6.39 0.47
C THR A 455 8.22 -7.32 0.69
N GLY A 456 7.64 -7.89 -0.38
CA GLY A 456 6.44 -8.70 -0.27
C GLY A 456 5.21 -7.92 0.19
N ALA A 457 5.17 -6.59 0.02
CA ALA A 457 3.99 -5.78 0.36
C ALA A 457 2.72 -6.23 -0.41
N TYR A 458 2.90 -6.87 -1.57
CA TYR A 458 1.83 -7.56 -2.31
C TYR A 458 1.17 -8.68 -1.48
N PHE A 459 1.94 -9.37 -0.64
CA PHE A 459 1.44 -10.35 0.33
C PHE A 459 0.93 -9.69 1.61
N LEU A 460 1.32 -8.46 1.92
CA LEU A 460 0.87 -7.72 3.12
C LEU A 460 -0.45 -6.96 2.91
N ILE A 461 -0.80 -6.51 1.70
CA ILE A 461 -2.18 -6.05 1.40
C ILE A 461 -3.17 -7.24 1.48
N ASN A 462 -2.68 -8.48 1.31
CA ASN A 462 -3.45 -9.70 1.58
C ASN A 462 -3.65 -10.01 3.07
N TYR A 463 -2.97 -9.30 3.98
CA TYR A 463 -3.20 -9.41 5.42
C TYR A 463 -3.27 -8.01 6.03
N GLY A 464 -4.36 -7.30 5.70
CA GLY A 464 -4.89 -6.31 6.63
C GLY A 464 -5.02 -6.98 7.99
N SER A 465 -4.18 -6.53 8.92
CA SER A 465 -4.10 -6.93 10.32
C SER A 465 -5.47 -7.26 10.90
N ARG A 466 -5.82 -8.53 10.83
CA ARG A 466 -6.82 -9.14 11.67
C ARG A 466 -6.03 -9.94 12.67
N LEU A 467 -6.13 -9.51 13.92
CA LEU A 467 -6.08 -10.34 15.10
C LEU A 467 -6.67 -11.73 14.74
N ARG A 468 -5.79 -12.67 14.38
CA ARG A 468 -6.13 -14.08 14.30
C ARG A 468 -6.37 -14.54 15.71
N ASN A 469 -7.62 -14.53 16.13
CA ASN A 469 -8.01 -15.43 17.19
C ASN A 469 -7.86 -16.86 16.67
N ASN A 470 -6.84 -17.51 17.23
CA ASN A 470 -6.65 -18.95 17.34
C ASN A 470 -6.43 -19.74 16.06
N GLN A 471 -5.20 -19.70 15.55
CA GLN A 471 -4.51 -20.89 15.04
C GLN A 471 -3.01 -20.67 15.11
N SER A 472 -2.49 -20.66 16.32
CA SER A 472 -1.05 -20.48 16.50
C SER A 472 -0.32 -21.79 16.24
N ASN A 473 0.98 -21.70 15.98
CA ASN A 473 1.80 -22.87 15.75
C ASN A 473 2.28 -23.42 17.09
N ARG A 474 1.63 -24.46 17.66
CA ARG A 474 2.26 -25.25 18.74
C ARG A 474 3.71 -25.62 18.41
N SER A 475 4.65 -25.02 19.13
CA SER A 475 5.95 -25.64 19.37
C SER A 475 5.85 -26.53 20.60
N THR A 476 6.14 -27.82 20.43
CA THR A 476 6.22 -28.75 21.57
C THR A 476 7.27 -28.31 22.59
N SER A 477 8.30 -27.57 22.16
CA SER A 477 9.31 -26.99 23.06
C SER A 477 8.72 -25.95 24.01
N THR A 478 7.74 -25.16 23.59
CA THR A 478 7.03 -24.21 24.45
C THR A 478 6.14 -24.92 25.46
N ALA A 479 5.51 -26.02 25.08
CA ALA A 479 4.75 -26.85 26.02
C ALA A 479 5.66 -27.52 27.06
N LEU A 480 6.87 -27.93 26.66
CA LEU A 480 7.89 -28.41 27.60
C LEU A 480 8.32 -27.31 28.58
N GLU A 481 8.59 -26.12 28.09
CA GLU A 481 8.93 -24.96 28.94
C GLU A 481 7.80 -24.59 29.90
N ARG A 482 6.54 -24.64 29.46
CA ARG A 482 5.36 -24.46 30.33
C ARG A 482 5.33 -25.42 31.50
N ALA A 483 5.75 -26.67 31.29
CA ALA A 483 5.85 -27.67 32.33
C ALA A 483 6.92 -27.29 33.38
N PHE A 484 8.06 -26.74 32.96
CA PHE A 484 9.09 -26.24 33.88
C PHE A 484 8.67 -24.95 34.61
N ILE A 485 7.89 -24.08 33.97
CA ILE A 485 7.30 -22.88 34.60
C ILE A 485 6.35 -23.25 35.74
N GLN A 486 5.70 -24.42 35.71
CA GLN A 486 4.79 -24.83 36.79
C GLN A 486 5.51 -25.24 38.08
N ARG A 487 6.81 -25.54 38.00
CA ARG A 487 7.57 -25.98 39.17
C ARG A 487 7.74 -24.83 40.15
N GLU A 488 7.57 -25.13 41.44
CA GLU A 488 7.66 -24.11 42.49
C GLU A 488 9.08 -23.53 42.60
N ASN A 489 10.10 -24.37 42.41
CA ASN A 489 11.52 -24.02 42.53
C ASN A 489 12.25 -23.99 41.17
N CYS A 490 11.66 -23.36 40.15
CA CYS A 490 12.32 -23.18 38.85
C CYS A 490 12.28 -21.72 38.38
N HIS A 491 13.36 -21.25 37.76
CA HIS A 491 13.43 -20.00 37.01
C HIS A 491 13.69 -20.36 35.54
N CYS A 492 12.83 -19.87 34.65
CA CYS A 492 12.89 -20.23 33.23
C CYS A 492 13.41 -19.06 32.41
N PHE A 493 14.43 -19.33 31.60
CA PHE A 493 15.01 -18.42 30.64
C PHE A 493 14.58 -18.83 29.24
N HIS A 494 13.69 -18.02 28.65
CA HIS A 494 13.17 -18.23 27.31
C HIS A 494 14.09 -17.58 26.27
N GLU A 495 14.82 -18.41 25.53
CA GLU A 495 15.63 -18.03 24.36
C GLU A 495 16.46 -16.78 24.65
N VAL A 496 17.21 -16.87 25.75
CA VAL A 496 18.08 -15.81 26.27
C VAL A 496 19.25 -15.51 25.34
N GLY A 497 19.58 -16.47 24.47
CA GLY A 497 20.69 -16.36 23.56
C GLY A 497 20.48 -15.43 22.37
N PHE A 498 19.36 -15.43 21.64
CA PHE A 498 19.40 -14.92 20.26
C PHE A 498 18.05 -14.45 19.70
N PRO A 499 17.63 -13.19 19.90
CA PRO A 499 16.98 -12.50 18.81
C PRO A 499 17.98 -12.44 17.66
N ALA A 500 17.55 -12.81 16.46
CA ALA A 500 18.35 -12.63 15.24
C ALA A 500 18.85 -11.16 15.06
N LYS A 501 18.29 -10.22 15.83
CA LYS A 501 18.67 -8.81 15.93
C LYS A 501 19.88 -8.51 16.82
N ILE A 502 20.26 -9.39 17.77
CA ILE A 502 21.36 -9.16 18.74
C ILE A 502 22.73 -9.60 18.18
N LEU A 503 22.79 -10.65 17.38
CA LEU A 503 24.07 -11.35 17.12
C LEU A 503 24.71 -11.11 15.76
N TYR A 504 24.57 -9.90 15.23
CA TYR A 504 25.27 -9.48 14.01
C TYR A 504 26.81 -9.69 14.06
N PRO A 505 27.54 -9.52 15.20
CA PRO A 505 28.98 -9.77 15.21
C PRO A 505 29.34 -11.27 15.19
N ILE A 506 28.48 -12.14 15.73
CA ILE A 506 28.75 -13.58 15.90
C ILE A 506 28.12 -14.42 14.76
N ILE A 507 27.08 -13.90 14.10
CA ILE A 507 26.45 -14.47 12.89
C ILE A 507 27.21 -14.02 11.61
N ASN A 508 28.53 -13.78 11.74
CA ASN A 508 29.59 -14.35 10.91
C ASN A 508 29.26 -15.36 9.78
N ILE A 509 28.35 -16.27 10.09
CA ILE A 509 28.50 -17.69 9.78
C ILE A 509 27.41 -18.19 8.81
N TYR A 510 26.22 -17.60 8.84
CA TYR A 510 25.18 -17.84 7.84
C TYR A 510 25.04 -16.58 6.99
N ARG A 511 25.66 -16.58 5.80
CA ARG A 511 25.69 -15.44 4.88
C ARG A 511 24.28 -14.91 4.54
N SER A 512 23.25 -15.77 4.52
CA SER A 512 21.84 -15.41 4.29
C SER A 512 21.21 -14.61 5.46
N ARG A 513 21.67 -14.82 6.70
CA ARG A 513 21.11 -14.15 7.89
C ARG A 513 21.61 -12.71 8.07
N LEU A 514 22.76 -12.36 7.48
CA LEU A 514 23.32 -11.00 7.49
C LEU A 514 22.46 -10.01 6.68
N GLU A 515 21.73 -10.50 5.67
CA GLU A 515 20.91 -9.66 4.79
C GLU A 515 19.49 -9.43 5.34
N ARG A 516 19.09 -10.19 6.38
CA ARG A 516 17.71 -10.15 6.93
C ARG A 516 17.46 -8.93 7.82
N TYR A 517 18.48 -8.36 8.45
CA TYR A 517 18.35 -7.17 9.30
C TYR A 517 19.42 -6.14 8.98
N ASN A 518 19.00 -4.89 8.75
CA ASN A 518 19.93 -3.79 8.49
C ASN A 518 20.44 -3.14 9.81
N ASP A 519 21.50 -2.33 9.70
CA ASP A 519 22.14 -1.68 10.86
C ASP A 519 21.17 -0.77 11.65
N GLU A 520 20.17 -0.18 10.99
CA GLU A 520 19.16 0.68 11.63
C GLU A 520 18.16 -0.14 12.48
N GLN A 521 17.70 -1.28 11.97
CA GLN A 521 16.84 -2.21 12.71
C GLN A 521 17.54 -2.80 13.94
N ARG A 522 18.88 -2.96 13.87
CA ARG A 522 19.70 -3.37 15.01
C ARG A 522 19.76 -2.29 16.09
N ALA A 523 20.07 -1.04 15.72
CA ALA A 523 20.13 0.07 16.67
C ALA A 523 18.76 0.28 17.36
N ALA A 524 17.67 0.17 16.60
CA ALA A 524 16.31 0.27 17.13
C ALA A 524 15.92 -0.87 18.10
N SER A 525 16.62 -2.00 18.08
CA SER A 525 16.32 -3.15 18.95
C SER A 525 16.80 -2.95 20.40
N GLY A 526 17.73 -2.02 20.65
CA GLY A 526 18.31 -1.80 21.98
C GLY A 526 19.36 -2.83 22.42
N TYR A 527 19.72 -3.78 21.54
CA TYR A 527 20.62 -4.88 21.86
C TYR A 527 21.95 -4.87 21.10
N GLU A 528 22.26 -3.77 20.41
CA GLU A 528 23.46 -3.63 19.56
C GLU A 528 24.79 -3.90 20.28
N ASN A 529 24.84 -3.73 21.60
CA ASN A 529 26.05 -3.86 22.42
C ASN A 529 26.03 -5.08 23.36
N LEU A 530 25.00 -5.94 23.29
CA LEU A 530 24.88 -7.11 24.16
C LEU A 530 25.72 -8.27 23.64
N THR A 531 26.58 -8.84 24.49
CA THR A 531 27.42 -9.99 24.15
C THR A 531 26.88 -11.29 24.75
N TYR A 532 27.35 -12.43 24.22
CA TYR A 532 27.04 -13.74 24.79
C TYR A 532 27.53 -13.88 26.24
N GLN A 533 28.67 -13.25 26.57
CA GLN A 533 29.20 -13.26 27.93
C GLN A 533 28.27 -12.52 28.89
N ASP A 534 27.66 -11.40 28.48
CA ASP A 534 26.69 -10.66 29.29
C ASP A 534 25.46 -11.53 29.62
N ILE A 535 25.02 -12.36 28.67
CA ILE A 535 23.91 -13.31 28.88
C ILE A 535 24.29 -14.39 29.90
N ILE A 536 25.49 -14.97 29.77
CA ILE A 536 25.99 -15.95 30.73
C ILE A 536 26.11 -15.33 32.13
N ASP A 537 26.60 -14.09 32.23
CA ASP A 537 26.76 -13.39 33.49
C ASP A 537 25.38 -13.08 34.12
N GLN A 538 24.36 -12.77 33.31
CA GLN A 538 22.99 -12.61 33.78
C GLN A 538 22.41 -13.90 34.35
N ILE A 539 22.61 -15.03 33.66
CA ILE A 539 22.17 -16.36 34.11
C ILE A 539 22.88 -16.73 35.42
N LYS A 540 24.20 -16.52 35.48
CA LYS A 540 25.01 -16.78 36.69
C LYS A 540 24.60 -15.89 37.85
N SER A 541 24.37 -14.60 37.62
CA SER A 541 23.87 -13.68 38.65
C SER A 541 22.55 -14.17 39.23
N LYS A 542 21.60 -14.59 38.38
CA LYS A 542 20.31 -15.12 38.85
C LYS A 542 20.44 -16.43 39.61
N SER A 543 21.38 -17.29 39.20
CA SER A 543 21.71 -18.51 39.95
C SER A 543 22.35 -18.21 41.31
N MET A 544 23.09 -17.09 41.45
CA MET A 544 23.69 -16.68 42.72
C MET A 544 22.69 -15.99 43.66
N GLU A 545 21.69 -15.28 43.11
CA GLU A 545 20.61 -14.66 43.89
C GLU A 545 19.74 -15.69 44.60
N ASP A 546 19.52 -16.86 43.99
CA ASP A 546 18.69 -17.94 44.55
C ASP A 546 19.34 -19.33 44.35
N PRO A 547 20.35 -19.69 45.16
CA PRO A 547 21.13 -20.92 44.98
C PRO A 547 20.34 -22.22 45.10
N GLY A 548 19.13 -22.18 45.70
CA GLY A 548 18.26 -23.33 45.89
C GLY A 548 17.31 -23.59 44.72
N ARG A 549 17.24 -22.69 43.74
CA ARG A 549 16.27 -22.73 42.65
C ARG A 549 16.88 -23.31 41.37
N LEU A 550 16.14 -24.18 40.70
CA LEU A 550 16.53 -24.75 39.41
C LEU A 550 16.53 -23.66 38.34
N ILE A 551 17.58 -23.60 37.52
CA ILE A 551 17.64 -22.75 36.34
C ILE A 551 17.35 -23.59 35.10
N PHE A 552 16.24 -23.31 34.43
CA PHE A 552 15.88 -23.93 33.15
C PHE A 552 16.13 -22.94 32.02
N ILE A 553 16.87 -23.36 30.99
CA ILE A 553 17.19 -22.54 29.82
C ILE A 553 16.66 -23.26 28.59
N LYS A 554 15.80 -22.57 27.82
CA LYS A 554 15.36 -23.02 26.51
C LYS A 554 16.08 -22.21 25.44
N ASP A 555 16.78 -22.89 24.53
CA ASP A 555 17.45 -22.23 23.41
C ASP A 555 17.54 -23.17 22.18
N MET A 556 17.96 -22.63 21.03
CA MET A 556 18.14 -23.39 19.79
C MET A 556 19.62 -23.66 19.52
N ALA A 557 19.95 -24.92 19.22
CA ALA A 557 21.33 -25.31 18.88
C ALA A 557 21.87 -24.51 17.66
N ALA A 558 20.99 -24.10 16.75
CA ALA A 558 21.34 -23.31 15.57
C ALA A 558 21.96 -21.94 15.87
N TYR A 559 21.83 -21.48 17.11
CA TYR A 559 22.44 -20.24 17.56
C TYR A 559 23.76 -20.44 18.31
N LEU A 560 23.92 -21.59 18.96
CA LEU A 560 25.12 -21.91 19.73
C LEU A 560 26.20 -22.58 18.89
N VAL A 561 25.85 -23.18 17.76
CA VAL A 561 26.75 -23.95 16.89
C VAL A 561 27.25 -23.13 15.72
N LYS A 562 28.54 -23.26 15.41
CA LYS A 562 29.25 -22.68 14.27
C LYS A 562 29.23 -23.67 13.09
N PRO A 563 28.45 -23.41 12.02
CA PRO A 563 28.37 -24.24 10.82
C PRO A 563 29.66 -24.80 10.27
N GLU A 564 30.69 -23.97 10.16
CA GLU A 564 31.99 -24.31 9.60
C GLU A 564 32.77 -25.35 10.42
N LEU A 565 32.33 -25.61 11.66
CA LEU A 565 32.92 -26.58 12.57
C LEU A 565 32.04 -27.83 12.77
N MET A 566 30.82 -27.89 12.24
CA MET A 566 29.89 -29.01 12.47
C MET A 566 30.46 -30.36 12.04
N ASP A 567 31.07 -30.41 10.85
CA ASP A 567 31.69 -31.64 10.32
C ASP A 567 32.91 -32.10 11.15
N LYS A 568 33.46 -31.20 11.97
CA LYS A 568 34.61 -31.45 12.85
C LYS A 568 34.20 -31.61 14.31
N ALA A 569 32.91 -31.73 14.62
CA ALA A 569 32.39 -31.90 15.98
C ALA A 569 32.92 -33.15 16.71
N ASP A 570 33.61 -34.07 16.02
CA ASP A 570 34.33 -35.18 16.66
C ASP A 570 35.65 -34.76 17.31
N VAL A 571 36.21 -33.62 16.89
CA VAL A 571 37.58 -33.21 17.23
C VAL A 571 37.60 -31.83 17.88
N ILE A 572 36.83 -30.89 17.35
CA ILE A 572 36.83 -29.48 17.74
C ILE A 572 35.46 -29.11 18.32
N ASN A 573 35.44 -28.29 19.37
CA ASN A 573 34.21 -27.71 19.92
C ASN A 573 33.49 -26.90 18.83
N PRO A 574 32.31 -27.33 18.37
CA PRO A 574 31.60 -26.64 17.31
C PRO A 574 30.79 -25.45 17.85
N THR A 575 30.80 -25.17 19.16
CA THR A 575 29.94 -24.16 19.78
C THR A 575 30.66 -22.82 20.00
N ILE A 576 29.88 -21.79 20.30
CA ILE A 576 30.38 -20.49 20.79
C ILE A 576 30.80 -20.54 22.26
N LEU A 577 30.35 -21.56 23.00
CA LEU A 577 30.67 -21.81 24.40
C LEU A 577 32.03 -22.48 24.55
N SER A 578 32.77 -22.11 25.59
CA SER A 578 34.00 -22.84 25.94
C SER A 578 33.68 -24.22 26.53
N ASP A 579 34.64 -25.13 26.48
CA ASP A 579 34.50 -26.48 27.07
C ASP A 579 34.18 -26.42 28.57
N ASP A 580 34.73 -25.45 29.29
CA ASP A 580 34.46 -25.26 30.72
C ASP A 580 33.03 -24.79 30.95
N GLN A 581 32.54 -23.83 30.15
CA GLN A 581 31.16 -23.38 30.24
C GLN A 581 30.18 -24.50 29.86
N LEU A 582 30.48 -25.32 28.85
CA LEU A 582 29.64 -26.46 28.46
C LEU A 582 29.48 -27.48 29.61
N LYS A 583 30.51 -27.66 30.44
CA LYS A 583 30.44 -28.59 31.60
C LYS A 583 29.58 -28.06 32.75
N GLU A 584 29.27 -26.78 32.79
CA GLU A 584 28.42 -26.18 33.83
C GLU A 584 26.94 -26.54 33.67
N PHE A 585 26.51 -27.03 32.50
CA PHE A 585 25.11 -27.30 32.19
C PHE A 585 24.77 -28.79 32.12
N ARG A 586 23.50 -29.11 32.41
CA ARG A 586 22.89 -30.40 32.06
C ARG A 586 22.03 -30.23 30.81
N TYR A 587 22.08 -31.20 29.91
CA TYR A 587 21.50 -31.06 28.57
C TYR A 587 20.28 -31.95 28.37
N ALA A 588 19.22 -31.34 27.85
CA ALA A 588 18.03 -32.02 27.34
C ALA A 588 17.78 -31.58 25.89
N PHE A 589 17.74 -32.53 24.98
CA PHE A 589 17.47 -32.31 23.56
C PHE A 589 16.03 -32.73 23.24
N LEU A 590 15.25 -31.83 22.68
CA LEU A 590 13.92 -32.14 22.14
C LEU A 590 14.00 -32.20 20.62
N VAL A 591 13.61 -33.33 20.04
CA VAL A 591 13.58 -33.52 18.60
C VAL A 591 12.16 -33.82 18.13
N ARG A 592 11.84 -33.45 16.89
CA ARG A 592 10.54 -33.69 16.26
C ARG A 592 10.78 -34.15 14.83
N SER A 593 9.94 -35.02 14.29
CA SER A 593 10.10 -35.48 12.91
C SER A 593 10.23 -34.31 11.91
N PRO A 594 11.20 -34.37 10.96
CA PRO A 594 11.47 -33.30 10.00
C PRO A 594 10.21 -32.86 9.26
N ARG A 595 9.38 -33.81 8.80
CA ARG A 595 8.07 -33.52 8.19
C ARG A 595 7.24 -32.59 9.07
N LYS A 596 7.10 -32.87 10.36
CA LYS A 596 6.26 -32.05 11.26
C LYS A 596 6.92 -30.71 11.62
N ALA A 597 8.23 -30.73 11.90
CA ALA A 597 8.99 -29.55 12.33
C ALA A 597 9.13 -28.53 11.19
N ILE A 598 9.61 -28.96 10.02
CA ILE A 598 9.88 -28.09 8.87
C ILE A 598 8.57 -27.61 8.24
N THR A 599 7.52 -28.45 8.17
CA THR A 599 6.18 -27.96 7.77
C THR A 599 5.67 -26.90 8.75
N SER A 600 5.96 -27.01 10.06
CA SER A 600 5.55 -26.00 11.04
C SER A 600 6.35 -24.70 10.90
N TYR A 601 7.65 -24.80 10.60
CA TYR A 601 8.50 -23.64 10.32
C TYR A 601 8.08 -22.95 9.02
N TYR A 602 7.89 -23.69 7.93
CA TYR A 602 7.36 -23.15 6.67
C TYR A 602 5.97 -22.51 6.85
N ARG A 603 5.10 -23.09 7.69
CA ARG A 603 3.84 -22.44 8.06
C ARG A 603 4.05 -21.08 8.70
N ALA A 604 5.06 -20.92 9.54
CA ALA A 604 5.36 -19.64 10.16
C ALA A 604 5.94 -18.61 9.18
N THR A 605 6.66 -19.05 8.14
CA THR A 605 7.18 -18.13 7.10
C THR A 605 6.09 -17.66 6.13
N ILE A 606 5.02 -18.43 5.95
CA ILE A 606 3.84 -18.00 5.16
C ILE A 606 2.80 -17.26 6.01
N ASP A 607 2.85 -17.42 7.33
CA ASP A 607 1.94 -16.80 8.28
C ASP A 607 2.51 -15.50 8.83
N ASN A 608 2.09 -14.37 8.24
CA ASN A 608 2.51 -13.01 8.60
C ASN A 608 2.18 -12.57 10.04
N ASP A 609 1.50 -13.39 10.86
CA ASP A 609 1.25 -13.09 12.27
C ASP A 609 2.37 -13.65 13.19
N CYS A 610 3.31 -14.44 12.64
CA CYS A 610 4.35 -15.12 13.42
C CYS A 610 5.65 -14.29 13.66
N GLY A 611 5.67 -13.00 13.33
CA GLY A 611 6.84 -12.12 13.48
C GLY A 611 7.83 -12.13 12.30
N ASP A 612 9.00 -11.48 12.46
CA ASP A 612 10.04 -11.21 11.43
C ASP A 612 10.78 -12.46 10.86
N PHE A 613 10.08 -13.57 10.58
CA PHE A 613 10.72 -14.78 10.06
C PHE A 613 11.21 -14.67 8.61
N GLY A 614 10.69 -13.71 7.84
CA GLY A 614 11.08 -13.48 6.45
C GLY A 614 10.87 -14.70 5.56
N GLU A 615 11.74 -14.89 4.57
CA GLU A 615 11.68 -16.04 3.66
C GLU A 615 12.18 -17.33 4.33
N PHE A 616 11.58 -18.46 3.93
CA PHE A 616 11.99 -19.79 4.36
C PHE A 616 13.43 -20.10 3.92
N ASP A 617 14.29 -20.36 4.90
CA ASP A 617 15.67 -20.78 4.66
C ASP A 617 15.86 -22.22 5.21
N PRO A 618 16.10 -23.22 4.34
CA PRO A 618 16.34 -24.61 4.74
C PRO A 618 17.45 -24.79 5.79
N SER A 619 18.43 -23.88 5.84
CA SER A 619 19.52 -23.93 6.82
C SER A 619 19.05 -23.64 8.26
N GLU A 620 17.84 -23.09 8.44
CA GLU A 620 17.27 -22.83 9.77
C GLU A 620 16.54 -24.04 10.38
N ALA A 621 16.54 -25.20 9.69
CA ALA A 621 15.91 -26.41 10.19
C ALA A 621 16.52 -26.94 11.50
N GLY A 622 17.81 -26.67 11.77
CA GLY A 622 18.45 -26.86 13.08
C GLY A 622 18.86 -28.30 13.46
N PHE A 623 18.56 -29.31 12.63
CA PHE A 623 18.83 -30.72 12.97
C PHE A 623 20.32 -31.06 12.96
N LYS A 624 21.08 -30.52 12.01
CA LYS A 624 22.51 -30.79 11.86
C LYS A 624 23.30 -30.18 13.02
N GLU A 625 22.90 -28.98 13.44
CA GLU A 625 23.44 -28.25 14.57
C GLU A 625 23.14 -28.98 15.88
N LEU A 626 21.89 -29.45 16.05
CA LEU A 626 21.49 -30.26 17.19
C LEU A 626 22.32 -31.54 17.30
N HIS A 627 22.54 -32.24 16.19
CA HIS A 627 23.35 -33.45 16.14
C HIS A 627 24.83 -33.18 16.44
N ALA A 628 25.42 -32.13 15.84
CA ALA A 628 26.81 -31.75 16.08
C ALA A 628 27.05 -31.37 17.55
N MET A 629 26.15 -30.57 18.14
CA MET A 629 26.23 -30.17 19.55
C MET A 629 26.10 -31.38 20.48
N MET A 630 25.12 -32.26 20.25
CA MET A 630 24.95 -33.47 21.04
C MET A 630 26.17 -34.38 20.95
N LYS A 631 26.73 -34.57 19.74
CA LYS A 631 27.92 -35.39 19.51
C LYS A 631 29.11 -34.89 20.31
N TYR A 632 29.35 -33.58 20.30
CA TYR A 632 30.46 -32.97 21.02
C TYR A 632 30.27 -33.02 22.55
N ILE A 633 29.07 -32.72 23.05
CA ILE A 633 28.79 -32.75 24.49
C ILE A 633 28.91 -34.16 25.05
N ARG A 634 28.48 -35.20 24.31
CA ARG A 634 28.67 -36.60 24.72
C ARG A 634 30.15 -36.99 24.81
N LYS A 635 31.00 -36.41 24.00
CA LYS A 635 32.46 -36.60 24.09
C LYS A 635 33.02 -35.89 25.32
N LEU A 636 32.54 -34.67 25.60
CA LEU A 636 33.00 -33.85 26.71
C LEU A 636 32.57 -34.41 28.08
N ASN A 637 31.34 -34.93 28.14
CA ASN A 637 30.73 -35.55 29.31
C ASN A 637 30.18 -36.94 28.92
N PRO A 638 31.01 -38.00 29.00
CA PRO A 638 30.60 -39.38 28.70
C PRO A 638 29.58 -39.92 29.70
N ASP A 639 29.53 -39.34 30.90
CA ASP A 639 28.65 -39.74 32.00
C ASP A 639 27.20 -39.29 31.75
N ASP A 640 26.50 -40.08 30.92
CA ASP A 640 25.06 -40.39 30.75
C ASP A 640 23.93 -39.44 31.25
N GLY A 641 24.19 -38.18 31.58
CA GLY A 641 23.21 -37.18 32.06
C GLY A 641 22.53 -36.37 30.94
N ILE A 642 22.70 -36.78 29.68
CA ILE A 642 22.10 -36.13 28.51
C ILE A 642 20.78 -36.83 28.20
N ALA A 643 19.69 -36.07 28.23
CA ALA A 643 18.37 -36.56 27.85
C ALA A 643 18.07 -36.19 26.39
N LEU A 644 17.49 -37.12 25.62
CA LEU A 644 16.89 -36.80 24.32
C LEU A 644 15.45 -37.30 24.32
N ILE A 645 14.52 -36.45 23.91
CA ILE A 645 13.09 -36.73 23.93
C ILE A 645 12.53 -36.50 22.54
N ASP A 646 11.73 -37.45 22.06
CA ASP A 646 10.92 -37.24 20.88
C ASP A 646 9.63 -36.48 21.23
N SER A 647 9.32 -35.48 20.41
CA SER A 647 8.16 -34.62 20.57
C SER A 647 6.85 -35.40 20.54
N ASP A 648 6.73 -36.51 19.80
CA ASP A 648 5.49 -37.26 19.76
C ASP A 648 5.28 -38.04 21.07
N ASP A 649 6.35 -38.60 21.65
CA ASP A 649 6.29 -39.28 22.97
C ASP A 649 5.93 -38.30 24.09
N LEU A 650 6.46 -37.08 24.06
CA LEU A 650 6.10 -36.03 25.02
C LEU A 650 4.63 -35.61 24.91
N VAL A 651 4.05 -35.63 23.71
CA VAL A 651 2.65 -35.25 23.51
C VAL A 651 1.69 -36.40 23.83
N ASN A 652 2.07 -37.63 23.46
CA ASN A 652 1.21 -38.80 23.60
C ASN A 652 1.25 -39.38 25.02
N ASN A 653 2.38 -39.27 25.72
CA ASN A 653 2.56 -39.77 27.08
C ASN A 653 3.41 -38.80 27.94
N PRO A 654 2.89 -37.59 28.23
CA PRO A 654 3.66 -36.54 28.89
C PRO A 654 4.18 -36.92 30.28
N GLY A 655 3.40 -37.65 31.08
CA GLY A 655 3.80 -38.10 32.41
C GLY A 655 5.03 -39.00 32.38
N LYS A 656 4.98 -40.08 31.59
CA LYS A 656 6.12 -41.00 31.45
C LYS A 656 7.35 -40.28 30.87
N THR A 657 7.16 -39.46 29.84
CA THR A 657 8.26 -38.80 29.14
C THR A 657 8.94 -37.74 30.01
N LEU A 658 8.17 -36.95 30.77
CA LEU A 658 8.74 -35.99 31.73
C LEU A 658 9.39 -36.66 32.93
N GLN A 659 8.84 -37.79 33.42
CA GLN A 659 9.50 -38.57 34.47
C GLN A 659 10.88 -39.06 34.00
N LEU A 660 10.95 -39.66 32.80
CA LEU A 660 12.21 -40.11 32.21
C LEU A 660 13.20 -38.95 32.00
N LEU A 661 12.71 -37.77 31.56
CA LEU A 661 13.52 -36.56 31.47
C LEU A 661 14.13 -36.20 32.81
N CYS A 662 13.27 -36.04 33.83
CA CYS A 662 13.63 -35.62 35.18
C CYS A 662 14.63 -36.58 35.81
N ASP A 663 14.40 -37.89 35.71
CA ASP A 663 15.30 -38.92 36.22
C ASP A 663 16.67 -38.87 35.54
N LYS A 664 16.69 -38.68 34.20
CA LYS A 664 17.92 -38.63 33.41
C LYS A 664 18.77 -37.41 33.72
N VAL A 665 18.15 -36.24 33.89
CA VAL A 665 18.86 -35.00 34.21
C VAL A 665 19.04 -34.78 35.72
N GLY A 666 18.49 -35.66 36.57
CA GLY A 666 18.69 -35.68 38.02
C GLY A 666 17.90 -34.62 38.78
N ILE A 667 16.67 -34.32 38.37
CA ILE A 667 15.73 -33.41 39.06
C ILE A 667 14.46 -34.18 39.46
N PRO A 668 13.77 -33.81 40.55
CA PRO A 668 12.54 -34.50 40.95
C PRO A 668 11.40 -34.17 39.99
N PHE A 669 10.65 -35.17 39.53
CA PHE A 669 9.40 -34.95 38.79
C PHE A 669 8.30 -34.41 39.71
N GLU A 670 7.50 -33.46 39.22
CA GLU A 670 6.37 -32.88 39.95
C GLU A 670 5.09 -33.01 39.10
N ASP A 671 3.98 -33.47 39.69
CA ASP A 671 2.73 -33.70 38.95
C ASP A 671 2.14 -32.41 38.34
N ASN A 672 2.42 -31.25 38.96
CA ASN A 672 2.02 -29.93 38.48
C ASN A 672 2.60 -29.60 37.10
N MET A 673 3.66 -30.29 36.64
CA MET A 673 4.27 -30.11 35.33
C MET A 673 3.34 -30.52 34.18
N LEU A 674 2.31 -31.33 34.45
CA LEU A 674 1.42 -31.88 33.41
C LEU A 674 0.24 -30.96 33.06
N SER A 675 -0.07 -29.99 33.92
CA SER A 675 -1.25 -29.15 33.78
C SER A 675 -0.96 -27.71 34.17
N TRP A 676 -1.52 -26.76 33.42
CA TRP A 676 -1.34 -25.33 33.68
C TRP A 676 -2.61 -24.55 33.34
N GLU A 677 -2.69 -23.31 33.83
CA GLU A 677 -3.78 -22.40 33.46
C GLU A 677 -3.55 -21.76 32.09
N SER A 678 -4.62 -21.58 31.33
CA SER A 678 -4.59 -20.84 30.07
C SER A 678 -4.35 -19.36 30.36
N LYS A 679 -3.12 -18.86 30.17
CA LYS A 679 -2.75 -17.46 30.42
C LYS A 679 -1.57 -17.01 29.57
N ARG A 680 -1.51 -15.69 29.30
CA ARG A 680 -0.36 -15.03 28.69
C ARG A 680 0.86 -15.09 29.63
N ILE A 681 2.03 -15.22 29.04
CA ILE A 681 3.36 -15.25 29.67
C ILE A 681 4.20 -14.23 28.91
N GLU A 682 4.68 -13.22 29.61
CA GLU A 682 5.37 -12.06 29.01
C GLU A 682 6.65 -12.49 28.28
N GLU A 683 7.36 -13.48 28.81
CA GLU A 683 8.60 -14.02 28.24
C GLU A 683 8.40 -14.62 26.84
N PHE A 684 7.18 -15.00 26.48
CA PHE A 684 6.82 -15.57 25.19
C PHE A 684 6.44 -14.52 24.14
N ASP A 685 6.33 -13.26 24.51
CA ASP A 685 5.95 -12.20 23.56
C ASP A 685 7.06 -11.92 22.51
N LYS A 686 8.26 -12.49 22.69
CA LYS A 686 9.39 -12.39 21.75
C LYS A 686 9.07 -13.00 20.38
N TRP A 687 8.29 -14.08 20.33
CA TRP A 687 7.90 -14.78 19.10
C TRP A 687 6.38 -14.90 19.01
N LYS A 688 5.74 -13.82 18.53
CA LYS A 688 4.29 -13.81 18.26
C LYS A 688 3.92 -14.98 17.32
N GLY A 689 2.74 -15.59 17.51
CA GLY A 689 2.27 -16.72 16.69
C GLY A 689 2.88 -18.11 16.96
N PHE A 690 3.97 -18.25 17.73
CA PHE A 690 4.58 -19.56 18.07
C PHE A 690 4.19 -20.12 19.44
N HIS A 691 3.71 -19.28 20.36
CA HIS A 691 3.55 -19.65 21.77
C HIS A 691 2.11 -19.62 22.28
N GLU A 692 1.21 -19.01 21.52
CA GLU A 692 -0.19 -18.82 21.91
C GLU A 692 -0.92 -20.16 22.14
N ASP A 693 -0.59 -21.22 21.42
CA ASP A 693 -1.19 -22.55 21.55
C ASP A 693 -0.83 -23.15 22.91
N ALA A 694 0.40 -22.92 23.36
CA ALA A 694 0.85 -23.36 24.67
C ALA A 694 0.22 -22.49 25.77
N GLN A 695 0.12 -21.16 25.55
CA GLN A 695 -0.52 -20.21 26.46
C GLN A 695 -2.03 -20.47 26.61
N ASN A 696 -2.71 -20.88 25.54
CA ASN A 696 -4.16 -21.15 25.49
C ASN A 696 -4.51 -22.61 25.82
N SER A 697 -3.52 -23.45 26.08
CA SER A 697 -3.71 -24.85 26.49
C SER A 697 -3.72 -24.99 28.01
N THR A 698 -4.15 -26.16 28.47
CA THR A 698 -4.11 -26.53 29.89
C THR A 698 -3.20 -27.73 30.19
N GLY A 699 -2.33 -28.09 29.24
CA GLY A 699 -1.45 -29.26 29.31
C GLY A 699 -1.01 -29.72 27.92
N PHE A 700 -0.36 -30.88 27.84
CA PHE A 700 0.10 -31.46 26.59
C PHE A 700 -1.09 -32.03 25.77
N LYS A 701 -1.48 -31.34 24.69
CA LYS A 701 -2.60 -31.76 23.82
C LYS A 701 -2.22 -31.75 22.34
N ALA A 702 -2.52 -32.83 21.62
CA ALA A 702 -2.33 -32.88 20.17
C ALA A 702 -3.23 -31.84 19.47
N VAL A 703 -2.65 -31.02 18.61
CA VAL A 703 -3.38 -30.02 17.81
C VAL A 703 -3.60 -30.59 16.42
N LYS A 704 -4.86 -30.69 15.99
CA LYS A 704 -5.20 -31.04 14.60
C LYS A 704 -4.93 -29.82 13.73
N ARG A 705 -4.09 -29.97 12.70
CA ARG A 705 -3.76 -28.92 11.73
C ARG A 705 -4.24 -29.31 10.34
N GLU A 706 -4.64 -28.32 9.57
CA GLU A 706 -4.96 -28.52 8.15
C GLU A 706 -3.69 -28.90 7.37
N LYS A 707 -3.86 -29.79 6.40
CA LYS A 707 -2.76 -30.16 5.48
C LYS A 707 -2.47 -28.97 4.59
N ILE A 708 -1.20 -28.67 4.40
CA ILE A 708 -0.73 -27.69 3.43
C ILE A 708 0.03 -28.43 2.33
N ASP A 709 -0.13 -27.99 1.09
CA ASP A 709 0.67 -28.47 -0.02
C ASP A 709 2.05 -27.82 0.08
N LEU A 710 3.09 -28.64 0.12
CA LEU A 710 4.46 -28.18 0.31
C LEU A 710 5.15 -28.02 -1.06
N PRO A 711 5.84 -26.89 -1.30
CA PRO A 711 6.73 -26.75 -2.45
C PRO A 711 7.88 -27.75 -2.42
N ASP A 712 8.44 -28.06 -3.59
CA ASP A 712 9.53 -29.04 -3.76
C ASP A 712 10.75 -28.73 -2.88
N PHE A 713 11.13 -27.45 -2.73
CA PHE A 713 12.27 -27.05 -1.90
C PHE A 713 12.05 -27.31 -0.40
N VAL A 714 10.80 -27.32 0.07
CA VAL A 714 10.46 -27.66 1.47
C VAL A 714 10.49 -29.18 1.64
N GLU A 715 9.99 -29.92 0.67
CA GLU A 715 10.05 -31.40 0.67
C GLU A 715 11.50 -31.90 0.60
N GLU A 716 12.37 -31.22 -0.16
CA GLU A 716 13.82 -31.49 -0.19
C GLU A 716 14.46 -31.22 1.17
N ALA A 717 14.18 -30.07 1.80
CA ALA A 717 14.66 -29.78 3.14
C ALA A 717 14.19 -30.80 4.19
N ILE A 718 12.97 -31.33 4.05
CA ILE A 718 12.47 -32.42 4.90
C ILE A 718 13.33 -33.66 4.73
N LYS A 719 13.52 -34.11 3.48
CA LYS A 719 14.31 -35.29 3.14
C LYS A 719 15.76 -35.18 3.62
N ASP A 720 16.38 -34.03 3.44
CA ASP A 720 17.77 -33.76 3.84
C ASP A 720 18.01 -33.88 5.35
N ASN A 721 16.97 -33.71 6.15
CA ASN A 721 17.05 -33.80 7.61
C ASN A 721 16.55 -35.14 8.17
N GLU A 722 15.97 -36.02 7.35
CA GLU A 722 15.47 -37.33 7.80
C GLU A 722 16.58 -38.24 8.33
N GLU A 723 17.73 -38.28 7.66
CA GLU A 723 18.84 -39.13 8.11
C GLU A 723 19.36 -38.69 9.48
N THR A 724 19.61 -37.39 9.65
CA THR A 724 20.07 -36.79 10.91
C THR A 724 19.05 -37.02 12.03
N TYR A 725 17.75 -36.88 11.75
CA TYR A 725 16.69 -37.20 12.71
C TYR A 725 16.73 -38.67 13.15
N ASN A 726 16.88 -39.60 12.21
CA ASN A 726 16.97 -41.02 12.54
C ASN A 726 18.22 -41.37 13.36
N GLN A 727 19.33 -40.66 13.16
CA GLN A 727 20.54 -40.80 13.98
C GLN A 727 20.30 -40.29 15.41
N LEU A 728 19.65 -39.12 15.57
CA LEU A 728 19.27 -38.55 16.86
C LEU A 728 18.31 -39.45 17.65
N LEU A 729 17.30 -40.02 16.97
CA LEU A 729 16.31 -40.91 17.59
C LEU A 729 16.89 -42.16 18.25
N LYS A 730 18.09 -42.61 17.86
CA LYS A 730 18.76 -43.75 18.51
C LYS A 730 19.06 -43.47 19.99
N TYR A 731 19.14 -42.19 20.37
CA TYR A 731 19.44 -41.74 21.72
C TYR A 731 18.18 -41.30 22.49
N ALA A 732 16.99 -41.38 21.89
CA ALA A 732 15.75 -40.98 22.54
C ALA A 732 15.42 -41.88 23.74
N LEU A 733 14.99 -41.28 24.84
CA LEU A 733 14.45 -41.98 26.00
C LEU A 733 13.16 -42.72 25.60
N LYS A 734 12.96 -43.95 26.07
CA LYS A 734 11.82 -44.82 25.73
C LYS A 734 11.11 -45.38 26.94
#